data_AF-A0A372DRL9-F1
#
_entry.id   AF-A0A372DRL9-F1
#
_cell.length_a   1.000
_cell.length_b   1.000
_cell.length_c   1.000
_cell.angle_alpha   90.00
_cell.angle_beta   90.00
_cell.angle_gamma   90.00
#
_symmetry.space_group_name_H-M   'P 1'
#
loop_
_entity.id
_entity.type
_entity.pdbx_description
1 polymer ?
#
loop_
_entity_poly.entity_id
_entity_poly.type
_entity_poly.pdbx_seq_one_letter_code
_entity_poly.pdbx_strand_id
1 'polypeptide(L)'
;MKILFFAPDSDEPNKLTGSYGYHNIKCPLEDLGLEVVDFNFSAELRLLGHEAMNQKLKSVIDDEEPDIFLHAIVESELDRSLAGYIRDLKTTTSIVLFSDDDWRFGHSLAWLDSYNFAVTTCREAWQKYQELGYKQTILSQWGCNPNLYFPIKVSQKQYDVTFVGQLYPGRLELISFLKDSGINVNVWGHGWDQVPSLVNIAGGYLTHEDMLGVFSSSKICLGMAWCSTNPQQPQIKGRTFEYAACQVFQLTNYDERLKDFFVEGKEIVFYQNSYDLVEKINHYLLKETEREEIALSAYRRTIRDHTWSNRYFRILTEIVEMKKRENYKSINLDAIDIPLRSILKDPNNASQPSRTRRVKISVVTYVFNGERYIGECIESVLQQTYTNFELLILDDGSTDRTRSIIEEYTSDTRIRYIYQENVGKTGDYSRLANKVVQEAAGDLIAFIGADDVCLPNRLEVQLQQFESDSRLDVVFSDGYHIDENGNILRTSFGLWHPQSKLINQWNLLRTLFSRNIVAHPTTMLRRSSILNMGGFEGGFVADYHFWLKSASHLNYSYIDQPLIKYRIHSRGASTVGATENQVIPKTIELLESVYQKSNINDLYPEIQMCSDINAAKYSAYLQFGNLMLAEATFSVPSIAVHAYEQAILVNPARVEALYNLTIASLVSGDFGKANRCFRKLISLSETVSINSSLIENVENMISAFKSSSDISNLSYLKEAADTSELLSVIATCGHSPKLNDTRCSSIRMRSARGLQSQIGETPLFHSLLDSDTKVSQLTLTAIAENRFDIAGVDAIGFSLKQISNYSEWKNKPHAICYYGPLPYAANVRLIGLAEVANSWNIPFLFLEEGREAGFHEILEQYSELVIIVAHAESLEKIEHLIYEPKNKIIVFARYFNDVNLQPTKVPGMTLKALDSLEKYSKFIALAISELSLEGNHYFFSRYVTEYGIPVMSFPWGVNIYSHVSAPVELERDLFFIGTFSEKASRFQDFWLEPLKKYNHLLIGPDWTQSSFKNAKNSFLTAEEFNRKAPYLYSSSAIALNLHHAFEVEGFTCNERVFNAPACGGFVVSDRVRRIRDFFGPDEVVMAENPSEYLEAIEYFVQYPERRYPYMRKAIETLYRHHTYHHRLADLLAVVFSGRPLSPFCPVMDFVQF
;
A
#
# COMPACT_ATOMS: atom_id res chain seq x y z
N MET A 1 33.01 1.91 14.14
CA MET A 1 34.07 0.92 13.87
C MET A 1 34.47 1.10 12.42
N LYS A 2 35.77 1.28 12.16
CA LYS A 2 36.35 1.56 10.85
C LYS A 2 36.98 0.29 10.27
N ILE A 3 36.63 -0.06 9.04
CA ILE A 3 37.11 -1.26 8.34
C ILE A 3 37.75 -0.88 7.01
N LEU A 4 38.96 -1.37 6.74
CA LEU A 4 39.53 -1.32 5.40
C LEU A 4 39.33 -2.68 4.72
N PHE A 5 38.54 -2.70 3.64
CA PHE A 5 38.35 -3.90 2.81
C PHE A 5 39.29 -3.88 1.61
N PHE A 6 40.02 -4.98 1.39
CA PHE A 6 41.03 -5.11 0.35
C PHE A 6 40.79 -6.38 -0.48
N ALA A 7 40.66 -6.24 -1.80
CA ALA A 7 40.51 -7.35 -2.75
C ALA A 7 40.81 -6.90 -4.20
N PRO A 8 41.17 -7.81 -5.14
CA PRO A 8 41.34 -7.47 -6.56
C PRO A 8 40.16 -6.77 -7.23
N ASP A 9 38.97 -7.06 -6.72
CA ASP A 9 37.68 -6.60 -7.22
C ASP A 9 37.00 -5.65 -6.22
N SER A 10 37.75 -4.96 -5.35
CA SER A 10 37.17 -4.05 -4.34
C SER A 10 36.83 -2.65 -4.86
N ASP A 11 37.01 -2.39 -6.15
CA ASP A 11 36.87 -1.06 -6.73
C ASP A 11 35.47 -0.77 -7.20
N GLU A 12 35.11 0.51 -7.13
CA GLU A 12 33.87 1.01 -7.68
C GLU A 12 33.86 0.79 -9.21
N PRO A 13 32.95 -0.04 -9.74
CA PRO A 13 32.96 -0.37 -11.16
C PRO A 13 32.49 0.79 -12.03
N ASN A 14 33.13 0.97 -13.18
CA ASN A 14 32.57 1.78 -14.27
C ASN A 14 31.25 1.13 -14.76
N LYS A 15 30.29 1.95 -15.24
CA LYS A 15 28.90 1.60 -15.59
C LYS A 15 28.65 0.32 -16.42
N LEU A 16 29.69 -0.30 -16.99
CA LEU A 16 29.60 -1.45 -17.90
C LEU A 16 30.03 -2.79 -17.28
N THR A 17 30.80 -2.81 -16.19
CA THR A 17 31.39 -4.04 -15.65
C THR A 17 31.26 -4.05 -14.13
N GLY A 18 30.13 -4.52 -13.60
CA GLY A 18 29.92 -4.61 -12.15
C GLY A 18 31.00 -5.47 -11.49
N SER A 19 31.61 -4.96 -10.42
CA SER A 19 32.62 -5.69 -9.66
C SER A 19 31.96 -6.52 -8.56
N TYR A 20 32.17 -7.84 -8.57
CA TYR A 20 31.55 -8.75 -7.58
C TYR A 20 32.03 -8.43 -6.16
N GLY A 21 33.33 -8.25 -5.96
CA GLY A 21 33.91 -7.95 -4.65
C GLY A 21 33.35 -6.65 -4.06
N TYR A 22 33.26 -5.59 -4.86
CA TYR A 22 32.69 -4.31 -4.44
C TYR A 22 31.22 -4.47 -4.02
N HIS A 23 30.36 -4.97 -4.91
CA HIS A 23 28.93 -4.97 -4.62
C HIS A 23 28.50 -6.07 -3.65
N ASN A 24 29.08 -7.27 -3.70
CA ASN A 24 28.64 -8.38 -2.85
C ASN A 24 29.40 -8.48 -1.53
N ILE A 25 30.64 -8.02 -1.45
CA ILE A 25 31.49 -8.25 -0.28
C ILE A 25 31.72 -6.94 0.46
N LYS A 26 32.09 -5.86 -0.24
CA LYS A 26 32.35 -4.55 0.38
C LYS A 26 31.08 -3.82 0.84
N CYS A 27 30.12 -3.57 -0.06
CA CYS A 27 28.91 -2.80 0.27
C CYS A 27 28.13 -3.35 1.50
N PRO A 28 27.98 -4.68 1.69
CA PRO A 28 27.28 -5.17 2.88
C PRO A 28 27.97 -4.90 4.23
N LEU A 29 29.23 -4.46 4.24
CA LEU A 29 29.88 -3.92 5.45
C LEU A 29 29.33 -2.53 5.79
N GLU A 30 29.07 -1.70 4.77
CA GLU A 30 28.45 -0.38 4.91
C GLU A 30 27.00 -0.52 5.40
N ASP A 31 26.27 -1.52 4.91
CA ASP A 31 24.90 -1.84 5.34
C ASP A 31 24.81 -2.22 6.84
N LEU A 32 25.94 -2.58 7.48
CA LEU A 32 26.03 -2.80 8.94
C LEU A 32 26.31 -1.51 9.74
N GLY A 33 26.30 -0.35 9.09
CA GLY A 33 26.63 0.93 9.72
C GLY A 33 28.13 1.10 10.03
N LEU A 34 29.00 0.29 9.41
CA LEU A 34 30.44 0.35 9.59
C LEU A 34 31.05 1.39 8.65
N GLU A 35 32.04 2.13 9.13
CA GLU A 35 32.79 3.06 8.30
C GLU A 35 33.78 2.26 7.46
N VAL A 36 33.63 2.24 6.14
CA VAL A 36 34.51 1.50 5.24
C VAL A 36 35.53 2.45 4.61
N VAL A 37 36.82 2.18 4.82
CA VAL A 37 37.92 2.91 4.22
C VAL A 37 38.08 2.44 2.77
N ASP A 38 38.04 3.40 1.85
CA ASP A 38 38.21 3.13 0.44
C ASP A 38 39.69 2.97 0.07
N PHE A 39 40.01 1.85 -0.59
CA PHE A 39 41.27 1.64 -1.29
C PHE A 39 40.98 1.14 -2.71
N ASN A 40 41.42 1.88 -3.73
CA ASN A 40 41.15 1.54 -5.13
C ASN A 40 42.24 0.61 -5.69
N PHE A 41 42.14 -0.67 -5.39
CA PHE A 41 43.11 -1.70 -5.75
C PHE A 41 43.55 -1.64 -7.22
N SER A 42 42.62 -1.72 -8.18
CA SER A 42 42.96 -1.84 -9.60
C SER A 42 43.55 -0.55 -10.14
N ALA A 43 43.09 0.63 -9.68
CA ALA A 43 43.68 1.89 -10.09
C ALA A 43 45.11 2.02 -9.56
N GLU A 44 45.32 1.74 -8.27
CA GLU A 44 46.64 1.86 -7.66
C GLU A 44 47.62 0.82 -8.21
N LEU A 45 47.19 -0.43 -8.40
CA LEU A 45 48.00 -1.47 -9.02
C LEU A 45 48.41 -1.08 -10.45
N ARG A 46 47.48 -0.53 -11.23
CA ARG A 46 47.74 -0.11 -12.62
C ARG A 46 48.67 1.09 -12.70
N LEU A 47 48.55 2.04 -11.76
CA LEU A 47 49.31 3.29 -11.77
C LEU A 47 50.71 3.13 -11.17
N LEU A 48 50.83 2.39 -10.07
CA LEU A 48 52.05 2.35 -9.25
C LEU A 48 52.81 1.03 -9.39
N GLY A 49 52.14 -0.04 -9.82
CA GLY A 49 52.67 -1.40 -9.74
C GLY A 49 52.57 -1.98 -8.32
N HIS A 50 52.84 -3.28 -8.21
CA HIS A 50 52.56 -4.07 -7.00
C HIS A 50 53.30 -3.56 -5.75
N GLU A 51 54.62 -3.34 -5.82
CA GLU A 51 55.44 -2.92 -4.67
C GLU A 51 55.04 -1.53 -4.14
N ALA A 52 54.87 -0.56 -5.03
CA ALA A 52 54.51 0.81 -4.64
C ALA A 52 53.04 0.91 -4.19
N MET A 53 52.13 0.10 -4.73
CA MET A 53 50.77 -0.02 -4.22
C MET A 53 50.76 -0.56 -2.78
N ASN A 54 51.58 -1.58 -2.47
CA ASN A 54 51.71 -2.12 -1.12
C ASN A 54 52.24 -1.05 -0.13
N GLN A 55 53.21 -0.23 -0.54
CA GLN A 55 53.67 0.91 0.27
C GLN A 55 52.58 1.96 0.50
N LYS A 56 51.77 2.25 -0.54
CA LYS A 56 50.63 3.17 -0.40
C LYS A 56 49.56 2.62 0.53
N LEU A 57 49.22 1.34 0.41
CA LEU A 57 48.28 0.68 1.32
C LEU A 57 48.78 0.75 2.76
N LYS A 58 50.08 0.55 2.99
CA LYS A 58 50.69 0.72 4.30
C LYS A 58 50.47 2.14 4.84
N SER A 59 50.71 3.19 4.04
CA SER A 59 50.45 4.57 4.44
C SER A 59 48.98 4.77 4.82
N VAL A 60 48.05 4.28 3.99
CA VAL A 60 46.61 4.39 4.28
C VAL A 60 46.25 3.71 5.60
N ILE A 61 46.82 2.54 5.89
CA ILE A 61 46.58 1.84 7.17
C ILE A 61 47.13 2.63 8.36
N ASP A 62 48.32 3.21 8.20
CA ASP A 62 48.96 4.01 9.25
C ASP A 62 48.22 5.35 9.48
N ASP A 63 47.67 5.96 8.42
CA ASP A 63 46.96 7.25 8.47
C ASP A 63 45.51 7.10 8.96
N GLU A 64 44.80 6.07 8.47
CA GLU A 64 43.37 5.87 8.77
C GLU A 64 43.13 5.09 10.07
N GLU A 65 44.14 4.34 10.53
CA GLU A 65 44.10 3.45 11.71
C GLU A 65 42.80 2.61 11.78
N PRO A 66 42.51 1.74 10.79
CA PRO A 66 41.27 0.96 10.80
C PRO A 66 41.23 -0.02 11.96
N ASP A 67 40.06 -0.20 12.59
CA ASP A 67 39.84 -1.21 13.63
C ASP A 67 40.01 -2.62 13.06
N ILE A 68 39.61 -2.82 11.79
CA ILE A 68 39.68 -4.10 11.08
C ILE A 68 40.27 -3.90 9.69
N PHE A 69 41.22 -4.75 9.33
CA PHE A 69 41.68 -4.93 7.97
C PHE A 69 41.13 -6.27 7.44
N LEU A 70 40.22 -6.22 6.48
CA LEU A 70 39.58 -7.39 5.89
C LEU A 70 40.10 -7.63 4.47
N HIS A 71 40.83 -8.73 4.28
CA HIS A 71 41.41 -9.11 3.00
C HIS A 71 40.67 -10.31 2.38
N ALA A 72 40.01 -10.10 1.24
CA ALA A 72 39.52 -11.21 0.42
C ALA A 72 40.59 -11.58 -0.62
N ILE A 73 41.40 -12.58 -0.27
CA ILE A 73 42.58 -12.95 -1.04
C ILE A 73 42.20 -13.83 -2.23
N VAL A 74 42.73 -13.50 -3.42
CA VAL A 74 42.59 -14.33 -4.61
C VAL A 74 43.94 -14.85 -5.07
N GLU A 75 45.02 -14.09 -5.04
CA GLU A 75 46.36 -14.55 -5.41
C GLU A 75 47.44 -14.00 -4.47
N SER A 76 48.31 -13.12 -4.99
CA SER A 76 49.46 -12.54 -4.26
C SER A 76 49.40 -11.02 -4.33
N GLU A 77 48.21 -10.47 -4.07
CA GLU A 77 47.91 -9.03 -4.11
C GLU A 77 48.70 -8.22 -3.09
N LEU A 78 48.94 -8.83 -1.93
CA LEU A 78 49.57 -8.21 -0.77
C LEU A 78 50.93 -8.84 -0.51
N ASP A 79 51.92 -8.06 -0.10
CA ASP A 79 53.19 -8.63 0.38
C ASP A 79 52.99 -9.32 1.74
N ARG A 80 53.55 -10.52 1.91
CA ARG A 80 53.48 -11.25 3.20
C ARG A 80 54.09 -10.47 4.36
N SER A 81 55.13 -9.69 4.10
CA SER A 81 55.74 -8.81 5.10
C SER A 81 54.77 -7.71 5.56
N LEU A 82 53.98 -7.14 4.63
CA LEU A 82 52.94 -6.17 4.96
C LEU A 82 51.77 -6.82 5.70
N ALA A 83 51.32 -8.00 5.28
CA ALA A 83 50.31 -8.76 6.02
C ALA A 83 50.74 -9.01 7.48
N GLY A 84 51.97 -9.48 7.68
CA GLY A 84 52.56 -9.68 9.00
C GLY A 84 52.70 -8.37 9.81
N TYR A 85 53.06 -7.26 9.17
CA TYR A 85 53.06 -5.94 9.80
C TYR A 85 51.68 -5.57 10.35
N ILE A 86 50.63 -5.71 9.54
CA ILE A 86 49.25 -5.37 9.92
C ILE A 86 48.77 -6.27 11.08
N ARG A 87 49.08 -7.57 11.02
CA ARG A 87 48.77 -8.53 12.11
C ARG A 87 49.36 -8.11 13.46
N ASP A 88 50.55 -7.51 13.45
CA ASP A 88 51.29 -7.13 14.65
C ASP A 88 50.89 -5.73 15.20
N LEU A 89 50.04 -4.98 14.47
CA LEU A 89 49.48 -3.72 14.95
C LEU A 89 48.59 -3.95 16.16
N LYS A 90 48.68 -3.04 17.15
CA LYS A 90 47.85 -3.11 18.36
C LYS A 90 46.45 -2.52 18.19
N THR A 91 46.28 -1.68 17.17
CA THR A 91 45.05 -0.92 16.86
C THR A 91 44.17 -1.64 15.85
N THR A 92 44.77 -2.42 14.94
CA THR A 92 44.07 -3.06 13.82
C THR A 92 43.99 -4.57 13.99
N THR A 93 42.84 -5.15 13.68
CA THR A 93 42.65 -6.61 13.61
C THR A 93 42.61 -7.06 12.15
N SER A 94 43.58 -7.88 11.75
CA SER A 94 43.67 -8.42 10.40
C SER A 94 42.85 -9.71 10.25
N ILE A 95 42.00 -9.76 9.22
CA ILE A 95 41.14 -10.89 8.89
C ILE A 95 41.36 -11.24 7.42
N VAL A 96 41.58 -12.51 7.10
CA VAL A 96 41.62 -13.01 5.72
C VAL A 96 40.41 -13.88 5.42
N LEU A 97 39.81 -13.73 4.23
CA LEU A 97 38.70 -14.54 3.74
C LEU A 97 39.19 -15.47 2.61
N PHE A 98 39.12 -16.77 2.85
CA PHE A 98 39.44 -17.82 1.89
C PHE A 98 38.16 -18.41 1.27
N SER A 99 37.91 -18.09 -0.01
CA SER A 99 36.68 -18.44 -0.74
C SER A 99 36.74 -19.73 -1.58
N ASP A 100 37.94 -20.29 -1.77
CA ASP A 100 38.20 -21.42 -2.68
C ASP A 100 39.04 -22.55 -2.02
N ASP A 101 38.95 -22.65 -0.69
CA ASP A 101 39.70 -23.63 0.09
C ASP A 101 39.43 -25.09 -0.30
N ASP A 102 38.28 -25.37 -0.92
CA ASP A 102 37.94 -26.68 -1.46
C ASP A 102 39.08 -27.22 -2.34
N TRP A 103 39.68 -26.40 -3.20
CA TRP A 103 40.74 -26.81 -4.12
C TRP A 103 42.05 -26.00 -3.96
N ARG A 104 42.06 -24.95 -3.13
CA ARG A 104 43.23 -24.08 -2.89
C ARG A 104 43.81 -24.16 -1.48
N PHE A 105 43.45 -25.16 -0.69
CA PHE A 105 43.90 -25.32 0.70
C PHE A 105 45.41 -25.06 0.92
N GLY A 106 46.29 -25.59 0.06
CA GLY A 106 47.74 -25.40 0.19
C GLY A 106 48.19 -23.94 0.01
N HIS A 107 47.51 -23.17 -0.85
CA HIS A 107 47.74 -21.74 -0.99
C HIS A 107 47.33 -21.02 0.29
N SER A 108 46.10 -21.25 0.76
CA SER A 108 45.53 -20.60 1.94
C SER A 108 46.31 -20.89 3.22
N LEU A 109 46.73 -22.15 3.41
CA LEU A 109 47.57 -22.56 4.53
C LEU A 109 48.86 -21.73 4.61
N ALA A 110 49.45 -21.39 3.46
CA ALA A 110 50.69 -20.63 3.42
C ALA A 110 50.53 -19.14 3.83
N TRP A 111 49.30 -18.63 3.91
CA TRP A 111 48.98 -17.26 4.33
C TRP A 111 48.47 -17.16 5.77
N LEU A 112 48.07 -18.28 6.37
CA LEU A 112 47.28 -18.30 7.59
C LEU A 112 48.00 -17.65 8.79
N ASP A 113 49.31 -17.85 8.90
CA ASP A 113 50.16 -17.22 9.93
C ASP A 113 50.32 -15.70 9.77
N SER A 114 49.93 -15.13 8.62
CA SER A 114 50.09 -13.70 8.33
C SER A 114 48.93 -12.84 8.82
N TYR A 115 47.90 -13.43 9.44
CA TYR A 115 46.68 -12.75 9.87
C TYR A 115 46.32 -13.09 11.32
N ASN A 116 45.50 -12.24 11.97
CA ASN A 116 45.00 -12.54 13.32
C ASN A 116 43.88 -13.59 13.27
N PHE A 117 43.02 -13.53 12.25
CA PHE A 117 41.92 -14.46 12.03
C PHE A 117 41.82 -14.85 10.55
N ALA A 118 41.38 -16.08 10.30
CA ALA A 118 41.03 -16.53 8.95
C ALA A 118 39.59 -17.04 8.89
N VAL A 119 38.87 -16.68 7.84
CA VAL A 119 37.51 -17.15 7.54
C VAL A 119 37.58 -18.05 6.33
N THR A 120 36.95 -19.22 6.39
CA THR A 120 36.86 -20.13 5.25
C THR A 120 35.41 -20.50 4.95
N THR A 121 35.11 -20.69 3.67
CA THR A 121 33.80 -21.19 3.19
C THR A 121 33.72 -22.72 3.16
N CYS A 122 34.82 -23.42 3.46
CA CYS A 122 34.95 -24.87 3.34
C CYS A 122 35.04 -25.53 4.72
N ARG A 123 34.06 -26.37 5.06
CA ARG A 123 34.01 -27.09 6.35
C ARG A 123 35.23 -27.98 6.53
N GLU A 124 35.63 -28.69 5.48
CA GLU A 124 36.73 -29.65 5.51
C GLU A 124 38.08 -28.94 5.71
N ALA A 125 38.25 -27.77 5.08
CA ALA A 125 39.43 -26.94 5.28
C ALA A 125 39.50 -26.39 6.71
N TRP A 126 38.37 -25.90 7.23
CA TRP A 126 38.27 -25.43 8.62
C TRP A 126 38.68 -26.53 9.62
N GLN A 127 38.18 -27.75 9.45
CA GLN A 127 38.56 -28.89 10.28
C GLN A 127 40.07 -29.17 10.22
N LYS A 128 40.66 -29.17 9.01
CA LYS A 128 42.11 -29.37 8.83
C LYS A 128 42.93 -28.25 9.49
N TYR A 129 42.49 -26.99 9.40
CA TYR A 129 43.15 -25.88 10.11
C TYR A 129 43.16 -26.12 11.62
N GLN A 130 42.03 -26.54 12.19
CA GLN A 130 41.92 -26.87 13.62
C GLN A 130 42.83 -28.04 14.02
N GLU A 131 42.89 -29.10 13.21
CA GLU A 131 43.79 -30.26 13.43
C GLU A 131 45.27 -29.87 13.40
N LEU A 132 45.64 -28.91 12.54
CA LEU A 132 46.99 -28.34 12.44
C LEU A 132 47.29 -27.34 13.58
N GLY A 133 46.35 -27.08 14.48
CA GLY A 133 46.51 -26.22 15.65
C GLY A 133 46.11 -24.76 15.44
N TYR A 134 45.57 -24.40 14.27
CA TYR A 134 45.13 -23.05 13.96
C TYR A 134 43.73 -22.77 14.51
N LYS A 135 43.70 -22.33 15.77
CA LYS A 135 42.45 -22.08 16.50
C LYS A 135 41.69 -20.83 16.04
N GLN A 136 42.39 -19.82 15.52
CA GLN A 136 41.82 -18.53 15.08
C GLN A 136 41.20 -18.61 13.67
N THR A 137 40.47 -19.69 13.40
CA THR A 137 39.81 -19.94 12.12
C THR A 137 38.30 -20.05 12.30
N ILE A 138 37.55 -19.42 11.41
CA ILE A 138 36.09 -19.30 11.47
C ILE A 138 35.48 -19.96 10.25
N LEU A 139 34.51 -20.85 10.47
CA LEU A 139 33.70 -21.43 9.40
C LEU A 139 32.53 -20.50 9.09
N SER A 140 32.51 -19.96 7.89
CA SER A 140 31.38 -19.20 7.35
C SER A 140 30.96 -19.75 5.99
N GLN A 141 30.12 -19.03 5.27
CA GLN A 141 29.72 -19.39 3.90
C GLN A 141 29.40 -18.14 3.10
N TRP A 142 29.33 -18.27 1.77
CA TRP A 142 28.78 -17.22 0.89
C TRP A 142 27.46 -16.66 1.44
N GLY A 143 27.25 -15.37 1.20
CA GLY A 143 25.99 -14.66 1.41
C GLY A 143 25.46 -14.09 0.10
N CYS A 144 24.20 -13.67 0.09
CA CYS A 144 23.67 -12.83 -0.97
C CYS A 144 23.67 -11.36 -0.55
N ASN A 145 23.84 -10.44 -1.51
CA ASN A 145 23.48 -9.05 -1.28
C ASN A 145 22.00 -8.80 -1.71
N PRO A 146 21.07 -8.65 -0.76
CA PRO A 146 19.64 -8.42 -1.04
C PRO A 146 19.37 -7.11 -1.80
N ASN A 147 20.32 -6.17 -1.78
CA ASN A 147 20.22 -4.90 -2.50
C ASN A 147 20.43 -5.06 -4.01
N LEU A 148 21.10 -6.14 -4.40
CA LEU A 148 21.40 -6.51 -5.78
C LEU A 148 20.51 -7.64 -6.30
N TYR A 149 20.17 -8.61 -5.47
CA TYR A 149 19.40 -9.79 -5.86
C TYR A 149 18.03 -9.76 -5.20
N PHE A 150 17.00 -9.53 -6.01
CA PHE A 150 15.62 -9.41 -5.56
C PHE A 150 14.65 -9.93 -6.63
N PRO A 151 13.42 -10.32 -6.25
CA PRO A 151 12.44 -10.85 -7.20
C PRO A 151 11.97 -9.77 -8.18
N ILE A 152 12.04 -10.03 -9.48
CA ILE A 152 11.43 -9.19 -10.51
C ILE A 152 10.13 -9.83 -10.98
N LYS A 153 9.03 -9.07 -10.95
CA LYS A 153 7.74 -9.55 -11.45
C LYS A 153 7.72 -9.47 -12.97
N VAL A 154 7.67 -10.63 -13.62
CA VAL A 154 7.49 -10.75 -15.08
C VAL A 154 6.06 -11.18 -15.40
N SER A 155 5.51 -10.72 -16.52
CA SER A 155 4.15 -11.09 -16.96
C SER A 155 4.05 -12.57 -17.34
N GLN A 156 5.14 -13.16 -17.84
CA GLN A 156 5.23 -14.57 -18.20
C GLN A 156 6.68 -15.05 -18.16
N LYS A 157 6.91 -16.33 -17.78
CA LYS A 157 8.21 -16.99 -17.87
C LYS A 157 8.57 -17.26 -19.33
N GLN A 158 9.73 -16.79 -19.76
CA GLN A 158 10.24 -16.90 -21.14
C GLN A 158 11.12 -18.14 -21.35
N TYR A 159 11.84 -18.58 -20.32
CA TYR A 159 12.81 -19.67 -20.43
C TYR A 159 12.38 -20.87 -19.61
N ASP A 160 12.53 -22.08 -20.17
CA ASP A 160 12.26 -23.31 -19.45
C ASP A 160 13.39 -23.61 -18.46
N VAL A 161 14.64 -23.64 -18.95
CA VAL A 161 15.83 -23.91 -18.14
C VAL A 161 16.93 -22.94 -18.49
N THR A 162 17.59 -22.35 -17.49
CA THR A 162 18.71 -21.42 -17.73
C THR A 162 19.92 -21.73 -16.86
N PHE A 163 21.10 -21.36 -17.36
CA PHE A 163 22.33 -21.31 -16.58
C PHE A 163 23.09 -20.02 -16.86
N VAL A 164 23.54 -19.33 -15.82
CA VAL A 164 24.38 -18.15 -15.95
C VAL A 164 25.68 -18.37 -15.17
N GLY A 165 26.82 -18.33 -15.87
CA GLY A 165 28.15 -18.51 -15.29
C GLY A 165 29.21 -18.79 -16.36
N GLN A 166 30.49 -18.70 -16.02
CA GLN A 166 31.58 -18.95 -16.97
C GLN A 166 31.63 -20.39 -17.47
N LEU A 167 32.06 -20.58 -18.72
CA LEU A 167 32.29 -21.88 -19.32
C LEU A 167 33.52 -22.58 -18.72
N TYR A 168 33.35 -23.86 -18.36
CA TYR A 168 34.42 -24.80 -17.99
C TYR A 168 34.06 -26.21 -18.51
N PRO A 169 35.03 -27.13 -18.69
CA PRO A 169 34.80 -28.42 -19.35
C PRO A 169 33.60 -29.22 -18.82
N GLY A 170 33.44 -29.35 -17.50
CA GLY A 170 32.31 -30.09 -16.91
C GLY A 170 30.94 -29.45 -17.13
N ARG A 171 30.88 -28.11 -17.24
CA ARG A 171 29.62 -27.40 -17.55
C ARG A 171 29.25 -27.57 -19.02
N LEU A 172 30.23 -27.56 -19.91
CA LEU A 172 30.02 -27.80 -21.33
C LEU A 172 29.45 -29.20 -21.57
N GLU A 173 29.99 -30.22 -20.90
CA GLU A 173 29.50 -31.60 -20.99
C GLU A 173 28.03 -31.70 -20.53
N LEU A 174 27.69 -31.12 -19.37
CA LEU A 174 26.33 -31.16 -18.85
C LEU A 174 25.32 -30.41 -19.75
N ILE A 175 25.65 -29.20 -20.20
CA ILE A 175 24.77 -28.42 -21.07
C ILE A 175 24.57 -29.13 -22.43
N SER A 176 25.62 -29.71 -22.98
CA SER A 176 25.52 -30.50 -24.22
C SER A 176 24.61 -31.70 -24.03
N PHE A 177 24.77 -32.44 -22.92
CA PHE A 177 23.91 -33.58 -22.59
C PHE A 177 22.42 -33.19 -22.44
N LEU A 178 22.12 -32.07 -21.77
CA LEU A 178 20.74 -31.58 -21.62
C LEU A 178 20.12 -31.23 -22.97
N LYS A 179 20.88 -30.54 -23.83
CA LYS A 179 20.45 -30.19 -25.18
C LYS A 179 20.19 -31.44 -26.03
N ASP A 180 21.10 -32.42 -26.00
CA ASP A 180 20.96 -33.68 -26.75
C ASP A 180 19.81 -34.54 -26.21
N SER A 181 19.45 -34.36 -24.94
CA SER A 181 18.27 -34.97 -24.31
C SER A 181 16.95 -34.23 -24.59
N GLY A 182 16.97 -33.18 -25.42
CA GLY A 182 15.78 -32.43 -25.82
C GLY A 182 15.31 -31.36 -24.82
N ILE A 183 16.11 -31.03 -23.81
CA ILE A 183 15.79 -29.96 -22.86
C ILE A 183 16.06 -28.60 -23.51
N ASN A 184 15.07 -27.70 -23.44
CA ASN A 184 15.22 -26.31 -23.86
C ASN A 184 16.00 -25.51 -22.81
N VAL A 185 17.32 -25.44 -22.98
CA VAL A 185 18.24 -24.76 -22.07
C VAL A 185 18.92 -23.57 -22.74
N ASN A 186 18.99 -22.44 -22.04
CA ASN A 186 19.74 -21.25 -22.47
C ASN A 186 20.88 -20.94 -21.49
N VAL A 187 22.02 -20.46 -22.02
CA VAL A 187 23.24 -20.24 -21.24
C VAL A 187 23.85 -18.86 -21.47
N TRP A 188 24.41 -18.27 -20.42
CA TRP A 188 25.11 -16.99 -20.46
C TRP A 188 26.38 -16.99 -19.64
N GLY A 189 27.34 -16.16 -20.03
CA GLY A 189 28.64 -16.02 -19.40
C GLY A 189 29.81 -16.15 -20.38
N HIS A 190 31.02 -15.88 -19.88
CA HIS A 190 32.21 -15.89 -20.72
C HIS A 190 32.48 -17.27 -21.33
N GLY A 191 32.63 -17.31 -22.66
CA GLY A 191 33.08 -18.48 -23.44
C GLY A 191 31.98 -19.33 -24.09
N TRP A 192 30.70 -19.17 -23.71
CA TRP A 192 29.62 -20.02 -24.25
C TRP A 192 29.32 -19.77 -25.73
N ASP A 193 29.38 -18.50 -26.15
CA ASP A 193 29.16 -18.02 -27.51
C ASP A 193 30.27 -18.45 -28.49
N GLN A 194 31.42 -18.87 -27.97
CA GLN A 194 32.55 -19.36 -28.75
C GLN A 194 32.44 -20.86 -29.10
N VAL A 195 31.47 -21.58 -28.53
CA VAL A 195 31.25 -23.01 -28.79
C VAL A 195 30.28 -23.18 -29.96
N PRO A 196 30.72 -23.68 -31.14
CA PRO A 196 29.88 -23.72 -32.34
C PRO A 196 28.59 -24.53 -32.17
N SER A 197 28.63 -25.60 -31.37
CA SER A 197 27.46 -26.44 -31.11
C SER A 197 26.41 -25.79 -30.21
N LEU A 198 26.76 -24.74 -29.45
CA LEU A 198 25.87 -24.10 -28.47
C LEU A 198 25.51 -22.65 -28.82
N VAL A 199 26.00 -22.11 -29.94
CA VAL A 199 25.79 -20.70 -30.33
C VAL A 199 24.32 -20.28 -30.36
N ASN A 200 23.40 -21.17 -30.71
CA ASN A 200 21.96 -20.87 -30.78
C ASN A 200 21.26 -20.80 -29.41
N ILE A 201 21.93 -21.24 -28.35
CA ILE A 201 21.41 -21.21 -26.98
C ILE A 201 22.24 -20.32 -26.05
N ALA A 202 23.37 -19.79 -26.55
CA ALA A 202 24.30 -18.94 -25.81
C ALA A 202 23.95 -17.45 -26.02
N GLY A 203 23.79 -16.70 -24.94
CA GLY A 203 23.45 -15.27 -25.00
C GLY A 203 24.57 -14.30 -24.61
N GLY A 204 25.82 -14.76 -24.54
CA GLY A 204 26.99 -13.92 -24.25
C GLY A 204 27.08 -13.44 -22.79
N TYR A 205 27.79 -12.33 -22.56
CA TYR A 205 27.94 -11.72 -21.25
C TYR A 205 26.70 -10.89 -20.89
N LEU A 206 26.21 -11.02 -19.66
CA LEU A 206 25.06 -10.27 -19.16
C LEU A 206 25.49 -9.14 -18.24
N THR A 207 24.80 -8.00 -18.34
CA THR A 207 24.81 -7.02 -17.26
C THR A 207 24.11 -7.60 -16.03
N HIS A 208 24.28 -6.96 -14.87
CA HIS A 208 23.59 -7.40 -13.65
C HIS A 208 22.06 -7.34 -13.81
N GLU A 209 21.54 -6.28 -14.43
CA GLU A 209 20.11 -6.10 -14.67
C GLU A 209 19.55 -7.18 -15.61
N ASP A 210 20.23 -7.44 -16.73
CA ASP A 210 19.83 -8.49 -17.68
C ASP A 210 19.86 -9.87 -17.02
N MET A 211 20.85 -10.13 -16.15
CA MET A 211 20.94 -11.37 -15.39
C MET A 211 19.73 -11.57 -14.47
N LEU A 212 19.28 -10.54 -13.74
CA LEU A 212 18.07 -10.63 -12.93
C LEU A 212 16.81 -10.85 -13.79
N GLY A 213 16.76 -10.21 -14.96
CA GLY A 213 15.71 -10.41 -15.95
C GLY A 213 15.65 -11.86 -16.44
N VAL A 214 16.80 -12.46 -16.75
CA VAL A 214 16.91 -13.87 -17.13
C VAL A 214 16.45 -14.77 -15.99
N PHE A 215 16.92 -14.55 -14.75
CA PHE A 215 16.51 -15.35 -13.60
C PHE A 215 14.98 -15.33 -13.42
N SER A 216 14.42 -14.12 -13.37
CA SER A 216 12.99 -13.92 -13.12
C SER A 216 12.11 -14.43 -14.26
N SER A 217 12.64 -14.45 -15.48
CA SER A 217 11.97 -15.02 -16.65
C SER A 217 12.16 -16.54 -16.80
N SER A 218 12.94 -17.18 -15.94
CA SER A 218 13.21 -18.62 -15.99
C SER A 218 12.23 -19.41 -15.13
N LYS A 219 11.78 -20.57 -15.62
CA LYS A 219 11.03 -21.55 -14.80
C LYS A 219 11.99 -22.32 -13.88
N ILE A 220 13.17 -22.66 -14.37
CA ILE A 220 14.21 -23.39 -13.64
C ILE A 220 15.57 -22.74 -13.89
N CYS A 221 16.27 -22.35 -12.82
CA CYS A 221 17.68 -21.94 -12.88
C CYS A 221 18.58 -23.10 -12.43
N LEU A 222 19.61 -23.44 -13.21
CA LEU A 222 20.54 -24.50 -12.87
C LEU A 222 21.65 -24.00 -11.94
N GLY A 223 21.82 -24.67 -10.80
CA GLY A 223 22.97 -24.57 -9.92
C GLY A 223 24.01 -25.64 -10.29
N MET A 224 25.23 -25.21 -10.65
CA MET A 224 26.35 -26.11 -10.95
C MET A 224 27.47 -25.86 -9.95
N ALA A 225 27.39 -26.56 -8.82
CA ALA A 225 28.26 -26.46 -7.66
C ALA A 225 29.51 -27.33 -7.78
N TRP A 226 30.23 -27.24 -8.91
CA TRP A 226 31.51 -27.92 -9.13
C TRP A 226 32.69 -26.94 -9.08
N CYS A 227 33.86 -27.43 -8.69
CA CYS A 227 35.11 -26.69 -8.80
C CYS A 227 35.44 -26.40 -10.27
N SER A 228 36.04 -25.23 -10.55
CA SER A 228 36.41 -24.81 -11.92
C SER A 228 37.44 -25.74 -12.57
N THR A 229 38.31 -26.34 -11.75
CA THR A 229 39.44 -27.17 -12.19
C THR A 229 39.20 -28.67 -12.02
N ASN A 230 38.22 -29.07 -11.21
CA ASN A 230 37.86 -30.46 -10.96
C ASN A 230 36.34 -30.65 -10.87
N PRO A 231 35.67 -31.11 -11.94
CA PRO A 231 34.22 -31.28 -11.96
C PRO A 231 33.71 -32.39 -11.00
N GLN A 232 34.59 -33.21 -10.43
CA GLN A 232 34.21 -34.23 -9.45
C GLN A 232 34.19 -33.71 -8.01
N GLN A 233 34.70 -32.50 -7.76
CA GLN A 233 34.75 -31.93 -6.43
C GLN A 233 33.65 -30.86 -6.26
N PRO A 234 32.67 -31.07 -5.36
CA PRO A 234 31.60 -30.11 -5.16
C PRO A 234 32.11 -28.87 -4.41
N GLN A 235 31.56 -27.71 -4.75
CA GLN A 235 31.85 -26.43 -4.10
C GLN A 235 30.57 -25.61 -4.03
N ILE A 236 30.19 -25.18 -2.82
CA ILE A 236 29.08 -24.25 -2.64
C ILE A 236 29.45 -22.90 -3.26
N LYS A 237 28.61 -22.42 -4.18
CA LYS A 237 28.80 -21.14 -4.88
C LYS A 237 27.84 -20.08 -4.35
N GLY A 238 28.26 -18.81 -4.40
CA GLY A 238 27.39 -17.67 -4.10
C GLY A 238 26.07 -17.69 -4.90
N ARG A 239 26.13 -18.16 -6.15
CA ARG A 239 24.97 -18.30 -7.06
C ARG A 239 23.78 -19.04 -6.46
N THR A 240 24.01 -20.04 -5.60
CA THR A 240 22.93 -20.77 -4.92
C THR A 240 22.08 -19.86 -4.04
N PHE A 241 22.71 -18.92 -3.33
CA PHE A 241 22.04 -17.93 -2.49
C PHE A 241 21.45 -16.79 -3.33
N GLU A 242 22.13 -16.38 -4.41
CA GLU A 242 21.67 -15.35 -5.34
C GLU A 242 20.35 -15.74 -6.03
N TYR A 243 20.24 -17.00 -6.50
CA TYR A 243 18.98 -17.54 -7.04
C TYR A 243 17.86 -17.51 -6.02
N ALA A 244 18.12 -17.99 -4.80
CA ALA A 244 17.11 -18.00 -3.75
C ALA A 244 16.64 -16.58 -3.40
N ALA A 245 17.55 -15.59 -3.34
CA ALA A 245 17.21 -14.18 -3.11
C ALA A 245 16.37 -13.55 -4.23
N CYS A 246 16.45 -14.08 -5.46
CA CYS A 246 15.59 -13.64 -6.56
C CYS A 246 14.22 -14.35 -6.59
N GLN A 247 13.91 -15.19 -5.60
CA GLN A 247 12.70 -16.03 -5.57
C GLN A 247 12.53 -16.86 -6.85
N VAL A 248 13.64 -17.45 -7.33
CA VAL A 248 13.60 -18.35 -8.49
C VAL A 248 13.81 -19.79 -8.06
N PHE A 249 13.07 -20.69 -8.71
CA PHE A 249 13.22 -22.11 -8.49
C PHE A 249 14.55 -22.60 -9.07
N GLN A 250 15.32 -23.33 -8.27
CA GLN A 250 16.64 -23.82 -8.66
C GLN A 250 16.76 -25.34 -8.51
N LEU A 251 17.47 -25.95 -9.47
CA LEU A 251 17.93 -27.34 -9.40
C LEU A 251 19.45 -27.35 -9.35
N THR A 252 20.03 -27.92 -8.30
CA THR A 252 21.49 -27.98 -8.11
C THR A 252 21.98 -29.40 -7.87
N ASN A 253 23.24 -29.71 -8.21
CA ASN A 253 23.80 -31.02 -7.89
C ASN A 253 23.81 -31.25 -6.38
N TYR A 254 23.65 -32.50 -5.95
CA TYR A 254 23.68 -32.86 -4.54
C TYR A 254 25.01 -32.47 -3.88
N ASP A 255 24.91 -31.75 -2.78
CA ASP A 255 26.01 -31.46 -1.85
C ASP A 255 25.42 -31.51 -0.44
N GLU A 256 25.90 -32.42 0.40
CA GLU A 256 25.39 -32.62 1.75
C GLU A 256 25.52 -31.34 2.60
N ARG A 257 26.55 -30.52 2.35
CA ARG A 257 26.80 -29.27 3.09
C ARG A 257 25.72 -28.22 2.84
N LEU A 258 24.95 -28.31 1.75
CA LEU A 258 23.83 -27.39 1.50
C LEU A 258 22.63 -27.64 2.43
N LYS A 259 22.54 -28.82 3.06
CA LYS A 259 21.48 -29.16 4.02
C LYS A 259 21.58 -28.37 5.32
N ASP A 260 22.76 -27.83 5.61
CA ASP A 260 22.96 -26.93 6.75
C ASP A 260 22.31 -25.55 6.53
N PHE A 261 22.03 -25.21 5.27
CA PHE A 261 21.50 -23.91 4.86
C PHE A 261 20.05 -24.00 4.39
N PHE A 262 19.69 -25.05 3.64
CA PHE A 262 18.37 -25.23 3.04
C PHE A 262 17.76 -26.61 3.31
N VAL A 263 16.43 -26.65 3.44
CA VAL A 263 15.67 -27.90 3.57
C VAL A 263 15.44 -28.53 2.19
N GLU A 264 16.00 -29.72 1.98
CA GLU A 264 15.81 -30.52 0.76
C GLU A 264 14.32 -30.77 0.46
N GLY A 265 13.91 -30.53 -0.78
CA GLY A 265 12.54 -30.71 -1.26
C GLY A 265 11.55 -29.62 -0.86
N LYS A 266 11.94 -28.67 0.00
CA LYS A 266 11.09 -27.55 0.46
C LYS A 266 11.66 -26.19 0.14
N GLU A 267 12.97 -26.03 0.23
CA GLU A 267 13.69 -24.77 -0.03
C GLU A 267 14.73 -24.94 -1.14
N ILE A 268 15.22 -26.16 -1.37
CA ILE A 268 16.15 -26.47 -2.45
C ILE A 268 15.90 -27.88 -2.99
N VAL A 269 16.14 -28.08 -4.28
CA VAL A 269 15.98 -29.39 -4.92
C VAL A 269 17.30 -29.83 -5.54
N PHE A 270 17.70 -31.07 -5.22
CA PHE A 270 18.97 -31.65 -5.67
C PHE A 270 18.78 -32.62 -6.82
N TYR A 271 19.80 -32.76 -7.68
CA TYR A 271 19.96 -33.89 -8.59
C TYR A 271 21.26 -34.66 -8.33
N GLN A 272 21.26 -35.96 -8.58
CA GLN A 272 22.38 -36.86 -8.31
C GLN A 272 23.31 -37.04 -9.52
N ASN A 273 22.75 -37.03 -10.73
CA ASN A 273 23.49 -37.18 -11.99
C ASN A 273 22.67 -36.57 -13.14
N SER A 274 23.24 -36.55 -14.36
CA SER A 274 22.62 -35.92 -15.52
C SER A 274 21.27 -36.54 -15.92
N TYR A 275 21.05 -37.84 -15.71
CA TYR A 275 19.77 -38.49 -16.01
C TYR A 275 18.68 -38.10 -15.00
N ASP A 276 19.01 -38.11 -13.70
CA ASP A 276 18.12 -37.62 -12.63
C ASP A 276 17.77 -36.13 -12.82
N LEU A 277 18.73 -35.33 -13.29
CA LEU A 277 18.48 -33.93 -13.64
C LEU A 277 17.42 -33.80 -14.74
N VAL A 278 17.51 -34.59 -15.82
CA VAL A 278 16.51 -34.57 -16.91
C VAL A 278 15.13 -34.97 -16.39
N GLU A 279 15.03 -36.00 -15.55
CA GLU A 279 13.77 -36.42 -14.94
C GLU A 279 13.15 -35.30 -14.10
N LYS A 280 13.96 -34.66 -13.23
CA LYS A 280 13.51 -33.55 -12.37
C LYS A 280 13.15 -32.31 -13.16
N ILE A 281 13.88 -31.97 -14.22
CA ILE A 281 13.51 -30.85 -15.11
C ILE A 281 12.12 -31.12 -15.70
N ASN A 282 11.89 -32.29 -16.29
CA ASN A 282 10.60 -32.63 -16.90
C ASN A 282 9.46 -32.64 -15.87
N HIS A 283 9.71 -33.19 -14.68
CA HIS A 283 8.75 -33.16 -13.57
C HIS A 283 8.40 -31.72 -13.18
N TYR A 284 9.43 -30.92 -12.87
CA TYR A 284 9.21 -29.59 -12.32
C TYR A 284 8.67 -28.64 -13.36
N LEU A 285 8.95 -28.76 -14.66
CA LEU A 285 8.35 -27.91 -15.70
C LEU A 285 6.80 -27.93 -15.69
N LEU A 286 6.19 -29.04 -15.28
CA LEU A 286 4.73 -29.21 -15.19
C LEU A 286 4.12 -28.73 -13.86
N LYS A 287 4.93 -28.44 -12.85
CA LYS A 287 4.51 -28.18 -11.46
C LYS A 287 4.73 -26.73 -11.05
N GLU A 288 3.99 -25.80 -11.65
CA GLU A 288 4.19 -24.37 -11.43
C GLU A 288 4.03 -23.95 -9.96
N THR A 289 2.92 -24.32 -9.32
CA THR A 289 2.67 -23.97 -7.91
C THR A 289 3.75 -24.52 -6.97
N GLU A 290 4.20 -25.76 -7.19
CA GLU A 290 5.24 -26.38 -6.37
C GLU A 290 6.59 -25.66 -6.52
N ARG A 291 6.97 -25.29 -7.76
CA ARG A 291 8.17 -24.48 -8.01
C ARG A 291 8.10 -23.15 -7.28
N GLU A 292 6.95 -22.47 -7.35
CA GLU A 292 6.74 -21.16 -6.71
C GLU A 292 6.77 -21.23 -5.18
N GLU A 293 6.19 -22.26 -4.58
CA GLU A 293 6.23 -22.50 -3.14
C GLU A 293 7.65 -22.78 -2.63
N ILE A 294 8.40 -23.62 -3.36
CA ILE A 294 9.81 -23.91 -3.03
C ILE A 294 10.66 -22.66 -3.17
N ALA A 295 10.50 -21.91 -4.27
CA ALA A 295 11.24 -20.67 -4.51
C ALA A 295 10.92 -19.59 -3.46
N LEU A 296 9.67 -19.44 -3.05
CA LEU A 296 9.25 -18.53 -1.98
C LEU A 296 9.85 -18.94 -0.62
N SER A 297 9.89 -20.23 -0.33
CA SER A 297 10.48 -20.75 0.90
C SER A 297 11.99 -20.50 0.92
N ALA A 298 12.68 -20.78 -0.19
CA ALA A 298 14.10 -20.49 -0.38
C ALA A 298 14.41 -18.99 -0.21
N TYR A 299 13.58 -18.13 -0.78
CA TYR A 299 13.68 -16.67 -0.65
C TYR A 299 13.60 -16.22 0.80
N ARG A 300 12.53 -16.63 1.51
CA ARG A 300 12.34 -16.30 2.93
C ARG A 300 13.51 -16.76 3.78
N ARG A 301 13.99 -17.99 3.55
CA ARG A 301 15.17 -18.55 4.23
C ARG A 301 16.42 -17.71 3.99
N THR A 302 16.65 -17.33 2.73
CA THR A 302 17.87 -16.62 2.32
C THR A 302 17.92 -15.21 2.88
N ILE A 303 16.83 -14.44 2.76
CA ILE A 303 16.76 -13.08 3.30
C ILE A 303 16.92 -13.07 4.82
N ARG A 304 16.34 -14.07 5.51
CA ARG A 304 16.45 -14.19 6.96
C ARG A 304 17.86 -14.57 7.43
N ASP A 305 18.50 -15.56 6.80
CA ASP A 305 19.66 -16.23 7.39
C ASP A 305 20.95 -16.16 6.56
N HIS A 306 20.89 -15.81 5.28
CA HIS A 306 21.98 -16.04 4.32
C HIS A 306 22.38 -14.80 3.51
N THR A 307 22.20 -13.61 4.09
CA THR A 307 22.73 -12.35 3.56
C THR A 307 24.18 -12.12 3.99
N TRP A 308 24.96 -11.34 3.23
CA TRP A 308 26.32 -10.98 3.61
C TRP A 308 26.39 -10.20 4.93
N SER A 309 25.46 -9.30 5.21
CA SER A 309 25.38 -8.59 6.49
C SER A 309 25.24 -9.57 7.67
N ASN A 310 24.42 -10.62 7.52
CA ASN A 310 24.34 -11.70 8.51
C ASN A 310 25.64 -12.50 8.65
N ARG A 311 26.37 -12.74 7.55
CA ARG A 311 27.70 -13.42 7.60
C ARG A 311 28.69 -12.57 8.39
N TYR A 312 28.79 -11.29 8.09
CA TYR A 312 29.69 -10.38 8.78
C TYR A 312 29.37 -10.24 10.25
N PHE A 313 28.09 -10.05 10.60
CA PHE A 313 27.69 -9.99 12.00
C PHE A 313 28.16 -11.22 12.79
N ARG A 314 28.00 -12.43 12.23
CA ARG A 314 28.44 -13.68 12.87
C ARG A 314 29.97 -13.75 12.97
N ILE A 315 30.69 -13.46 11.88
CA ILE A 315 32.16 -13.46 11.84
C ILE A 315 32.72 -12.50 12.90
N LEU A 316 32.24 -11.25 12.93
CA LEU A 316 32.69 -10.23 13.87
C LEU A 316 32.37 -10.60 15.32
N THR A 317 31.18 -11.16 15.56
CA THR A 317 30.79 -11.65 16.89
C THR A 317 31.73 -12.76 17.37
N GLU A 318 32.03 -13.73 16.51
CA GLU A 318 32.91 -14.85 16.85
C GLU A 318 34.34 -14.38 17.15
N ILE A 319 34.86 -13.45 16.36
CA ILE A 319 36.17 -12.81 16.61
C ILE A 319 36.22 -12.18 18.00
N VAL A 320 35.18 -11.45 18.40
CA VAL A 320 35.16 -10.82 19.72
C VAL A 320 35.09 -11.83 20.85
N GLU A 321 34.30 -12.89 20.69
CA GLU A 321 34.27 -13.98 21.67
C GLU A 321 35.61 -14.72 21.79
N MET A 322 36.31 -14.94 20.67
CA MET A 322 37.66 -15.50 20.68
C MET A 322 38.67 -14.56 21.38
N LYS A 323 38.62 -13.26 21.10
CA LYS A 323 39.48 -12.26 21.77
C LYS A 323 39.27 -12.18 23.28
N LYS A 324 38.02 -12.32 23.76
CA LYS A 324 37.69 -12.38 25.19
C LYS A 324 38.33 -13.59 25.88
N ARG A 325 38.31 -14.76 25.23
CA ARG A 325 38.87 -16.00 25.79
C ARG A 325 40.40 -15.96 25.90
N GLU A 326 41.07 -15.22 25.02
CA GLU A 326 42.53 -15.15 24.95
C GLU A 326 43.14 -13.84 25.49
N ASN A 327 42.34 -13.01 26.18
CA ASN A 327 42.81 -11.80 26.89
C ASN A 327 43.45 -10.72 25.97
N TYR A 328 43.01 -10.63 24.71
CA TYR A 328 43.38 -9.54 23.79
C TYR A 328 42.69 -8.22 24.16
N LYS A 329 43.28 -7.07 23.80
CA LYS A 329 42.63 -5.75 23.96
C LYS A 329 41.24 -5.76 23.30
N SER A 330 40.24 -5.28 24.04
CA SER A 330 38.82 -5.31 23.71
C SER A 330 38.47 -4.50 22.46
N ILE A 331 37.90 -5.15 21.44
CA ILE A 331 37.11 -4.47 20.40
C ILE A 331 35.79 -4.04 21.06
N ASN A 332 35.44 -2.76 20.96
CA ASN A 332 34.18 -2.25 21.49
C ASN A 332 33.02 -2.59 20.53
N LEU A 333 32.23 -3.61 20.86
CA LEU A 333 31.02 -3.98 20.11
C LEU A 333 29.83 -3.04 20.36
N ASP A 334 29.87 -2.19 21.39
CA ASP A 334 28.78 -1.25 21.70
C ASP A 334 28.68 -0.12 20.66
N ALA A 335 29.68 -0.01 19.76
CA ALA A 335 29.70 0.89 18.61
C ALA A 335 29.13 0.26 17.32
N ILE A 336 28.75 -1.02 17.35
CA ILE A 336 27.94 -1.64 16.30
C ILE A 336 26.51 -1.39 16.72
N ASP A 337 25.81 -0.49 16.02
CA ASP A 337 24.37 -0.33 16.21
C ASP A 337 23.72 -1.70 16.03
N ILE A 338 22.80 -2.09 16.91
CA ILE A 338 22.18 -3.43 16.88
C ILE A 338 20.75 -3.33 16.29
N PRO A 339 20.59 -3.22 14.96
CA PRO A 339 19.34 -3.57 14.28
C PRO A 339 19.06 -5.08 14.29
N LEU A 340 20.06 -5.95 14.49
CA LEU A 340 19.86 -7.41 14.33
C LEU A 340 19.09 -8.09 15.46
N ARG A 341 18.99 -7.50 16.65
CA ARG A 341 18.15 -8.04 17.75
C ARG A 341 16.66 -7.76 17.55
N SER A 342 16.27 -6.77 16.74
CA SER A 342 14.87 -6.55 16.35
C SER A 342 14.46 -7.47 15.20
N ILE A 343 15.39 -7.80 14.29
CA ILE A 343 15.16 -8.72 13.16
C ILE A 343 14.94 -10.18 13.62
N LEU A 344 15.58 -10.61 14.72
CA LEU A 344 15.50 -12.00 15.21
C LEU A 344 14.32 -12.30 16.15
N LYS A 345 13.54 -11.30 16.57
CA LYS A 345 12.43 -11.49 17.54
C LYS A 345 11.05 -11.66 16.89
N ASP A 346 10.89 -11.35 15.62
CA ASP A 346 9.63 -11.54 14.89
C ASP A 346 9.89 -11.88 13.41
N PRO A 347 9.71 -13.15 12.99
CA PRO A 347 9.90 -13.55 11.60
C PRO A 347 8.87 -12.95 10.63
N ASN A 348 7.83 -12.27 11.11
CA ASN A 348 6.88 -11.52 10.28
C ASN A 348 7.31 -10.06 10.03
N ASN A 349 8.41 -9.61 10.64
CA ASN A 349 8.95 -8.28 10.47
C ASN A 349 10.24 -8.27 9.64
N ALA A 350 10.30 -9.15 8.62
CA ALA A 350 11.33 -9.11 7.59
C ALA A 350 11.07 -7.92 6.64
N SER A 351 11.26 -6.70 7.15
CA SER A 351 11.53 -5.55 6.30
C SER A 351 12.92 -5.71 5.67
N GLN A 352 12.99 -5.29 4.41
CA GLN A 352 14.15 -5.41 3.52
C GLN A 352 15.46 -4.97 4.21
N PRO A 353 16.58 -5.66 4.00
CA PRO A 353 17.88 -5.20 4.47
C PRO A 353 18.18 -3.84 3.84
N SER A 354 18.50 -2.84 4.66
CA SER A 354 18.81 -1.49 4.23
C SER A 354 20.02 -1.48 3.29
N ARG A 355 19.81 -0.93 2.09
CA ARG A 355 20.82 -0.38 1.17
C ARG A 355 21.63 0.70 1.90
N THR A 356 22.91 0.88 1.60
CA THR A 356 23.36 2.12 0.93
C THR A 356 24.84 2.05 0.50
N ARG A 357 25.07 1.79 -0.80
CA ARG A 357 25.90 2.75 -1.55
C ARG A 357 25.08 4.04 -1.52
N ARG A 358 25.52 5.07 -0.79
CA ARG A 358 24.71 6.28 -0.62
C ARG A 358 24.39 6.87 -2.01
N VAL A 359 23.14 6.77 -2.44
CA VAL A 359 22.68 7.27 -3.75
C VAL A 359 22.91 8.77 -3.84
N LYS A 360 23.83 9.22 -4.70
CA LYS A 360 24.13 10.65 -4.82
C LYS A 360 22.94 11.38 -5.45
N ILE A 361 22.43 12.41 -4.77
CA ILE A 361 21.33 13.25 -5.26
C ILE A 361 21.91 14.58 -5.80
N SER A 362 21.48 15.03 -6.98
CA SER A 362 21.69 16.40 -7.44
C SER A 362 20.42 17.21 -7.20
N VAL A 363 20.48 18.13 -6.25
CA VAL A 363 19.46 19.16 -6.11
C VAL A 363 19.75 20.24 -7.14
N VAL A 364 18.79 20.58 -7.99
CA VAL A 364 19.00 21.51 -9.11
C VAL A 364 18.06 22.71 -9.02
N THR A 365 18.63 23.89 -9.21
CA THR A 365 17.87 25.14 -9.31
C THR A 365 18.48 26.06 -10.37
N TYR A 366 17.65 26.93 -10.95
CA TYR A 366 18.06 27.98 -11.88
C TYR A 366 17.45 29.30 -11.43
N VAL A 367 18.23 30.37 -11.59
CA VAL A 367 17.90 31.68 -11.02
C VAL A 367 18.22 32.80 -12.00
N PHE A 368 17.38 33.83 -12.01
CA PHE A 368 17.63 35.11 -12.66
C PHE A 368 17.05 36.22 -11.78
N ASN A 369 17.92 37.09 -11.26
CA ASN A 369 17.56 38.16 -10.32
C ASN A 369 16.77 37.66 -9.08
N GLY A 370 17.34 36.68 -8.37
CA GLY A 370 16.77 36.05 -7.19
C GLY A 370 17.31 36.53 -5.85
N GLU A 371 17.92 37.73 -5.77
CA GLU A 371 18.68 38.18 -4.58
C GLU A 371 17.88 38.14 -3.27
N ARG A 372 16.55 38.21 -3.34
CA ARG A 372 15.66 38.24 -2.18
C ARG A 372 15.50 36.87 -1.50
N TYR A 373 15.60 35.77 -2.26
CA TYR A 373 15.21 34.44 -1.77
C TYR A 373 16.26 33.36 -1.96
N ILE A 374 17.22 33.55 -2.87
CA ILE A 374 18.22 32.52 -3.20
C ILE A 374 19.03 32.05 -1.98
N GLY A 375 19.35 32.95 -1.05
CA GLY A 375 20.04 32.59 0.19
C GLY A 375 19.22 31.64 1.08
N GLU A 376 17.92 31.90 1.25
CA GLU A 376 17.02 31.03 2.02
C GLU A 376 16.84 29.66 1.34
N CYS A 377 16.76 29.64 0.00
CA CYS A 377 16.71 28.41 -0.78
C CYS A 377 17.97 27.56 -0.55
N ILE A 378 19.16 28.14 -0.68
CA ILE A 378 20.45 27.44 -0.48
C ILE A 378 20.53 26.87 0.94
N GLU A 379 20.25 27.70 1.96
CA GLU A 379 20.29 27.27 3.36
C GLU A 379 19.36 26.08 3.64
N SER A 380 18.15 26.12 3.08
CA SER A 380 17.17 25.03 3.24
C SER A 380 17.63 23.69 2.64
N VAL A 381 18.43 23.75 1.56
CA VAL A 381 19.01 22.57 0.93
C VAL A 381 20.24 22.09 1.72
N LEU A 382 21.07 23.01 2.23
CA LEU A 382 22.23 22.65 3.05
C LEU A 382 21.85 21.96 4.37
N GLN A 383 20.67 22.28 4.89
CA GLN A 383 20.09 21.74 6.13
C GLN A 383 19.32 20.41 5.95
N GLN A 384 19.42 19.76 4.79
CA GLN A 384 18.79 18.46 4.57
C GLN A 384 19.39 17.38 5.49
N THR A 385 18.53 16.50 6.03
CA THR A 385 18.95 15.36 6.88
C THR A 385 19.77 14.34 6.10
N TYR A 386 19.49 14.18 4.80
CA TYR A 386 20.34 13.43 3.89
C TYR A 386 21.50 14.31 3.41
N THR A 387 22.73 13.90 3.67
CA THR A 387 23.93 14.74 3.46
C THR A 387 24.69 14.46 2.17
N ASN A 388 24.44 13.33 1.49
CA ASN A 388 25.16 12.95 0.27
C ASN A 388 24.49 13.50 -1.00
N PHE A 389 24.51 14.82 -1.15
CA PHE A 389 23.98 15.50 -2.32
C PHE A 389 24.95 16.55 -2.85
N GLU A 390 24.72 16.98 -4.08
CA GLU A 390 25.25 18.24 -4.61
C GLU A 390 24.08 19.21 -4.89
N LEU A 391 24.31 20.51 -4.69
CA LEU A 391 23.39 21.58 -5.06
C LEU A 391 23.96 22.31 -6.28
N LEU A 392 23.29 22.16 -7.42
CA LEU A 392 23.62 22.79 -8.69
C LEU A 392 22.77 24.05 -8.89
N ILE A 393 23.43 25.20 -8.97
CA ILE A 393 22.78 26.50 -9.15
C ILE A 393 23.19 27.08 -10.49
N LEU A 394 22.25 27.18 -11.44
CA LEU A 394 22.45 27.81 -12.75
C LEU A 394 21.91 29.24 -12.76
N ASP A 395 22.79 30.23 -12.82
CA ASP A 395 22.43 31.65 -12.92
C ASP A 395 22.40 32.11 -14.38
N ASP A 396 21.20 32.46 -14.85
CA ASP A 396 20.92 32.90 -16.22
C ASP A 396 21.16 34.41 -16.40
N GLY A 397 22.35 34.87 -16.01
CA GLY A 397 22.80 36.24 -16.27
C GLY A 397 22.24 37.29 -15.32
N SER A 398 22.08 36.98 -14.03
CA SER A 398 21.59 37.92 -13.02
C SER A 398 22.39 39.23 -12.99
N THR A 399 21.65 40.33 -12.76
CA THR A 399 22.16 41.71 -12.74
C THR A 399 22.06 42.37 -11.36
N ASP A 400 21.42 41.69 -10.41
CA ASP A 400 21.31 42.08 -9.01
C ASP A 400 22.39 41.37 -8.15
N ARG A 401 22.21 41.35 -6.82
CA ARG A 401 23.17 40.72 -5.90
C ARG A 401 23.09 39.18 -5.84
N THR A 402 22.30 38.53 -6.69
CA THR A 402 22.17 37.06 -6.73
C THR A 402 23.52 36.38 -6.81
N ARG A 403 24.38 36.83 -7.73
CA ARG A 403 25.72 36.29 -7.93
C ARG A 403 26.58 36.39 -6.66
N SER A 404 26.65 37.57 -6.06
CA SER A 404 27.44 37.77 -4.83
C SER A 404 26.92 36.89 -3.69
N ILE A 405 25.60 36.73 -3.56
CA ILE A 405 25.00 35.88 -2.52
C ILE A 405 25.37 34.42 -2.74
N ILE A 406 25.30 33.89 -3.97
CA ILE A 406 25.66 32.49 -4.25
C ILE A 406 27.16 32.25 -4.01
N GLU A 407 28.02 33.20 -4.42
CA GLU A 407 29.47 33.12 -4.24
C GLU A 407 29.87 32.97 -2.75
N GLU A 408 29.12 33.58 -1.82
CA GLU A 408 29.33 33.41 -0.36
C GLU A 408 29.18 31.95 0.12
N TYR A 409 28.41 31.11 -0.57
CA TYR A 409 28.20 29.71 -0.19
C TYR A 409 29.13 28.73 -0.91
N THR A 410 29.88 29.17 -1.93
CA THR A 410 30.73 28.28 -2.76
C THR A 410 31.90 27.64 -2.00
N SER A 411 32.18 28.06 -0.76
CA SER A 411 33.11 27.36 0.13
C SER A 411 32.59 25.99 0.60
N ASP A 412 31.27 25.76 0.58
CA ASP A 412 30.71 24.42 0.81
C ASP A 412 30.90 23.58 -0.46
N THR A 413 31.64 22.48 -0.34
CA THR A 413 32.01 21.62 -1.47
C THR A 413 30.83 20.93 -2.14
N ARG A 414 29.65 20.93 -1.50
CA ARG A 414 28.40 20.42 -2.09
C ARG A 414 27.80 21.38 -3.11
N ILE A 415 28.17 22.67 -3.11
CA ILE A 415 27.58 23.68 -3.99
C ILE A 415 28.41 23.81 -5.27
N ARG A 416 27.72 23.71 -6.41
CA ARG A 416 28.30 23.98 -7.73
C ARG A 416 27.52 25.09 -8.43
N TYR A 417 28.18 26.22 -8.62
CA TYR A 417 27.64 27.40 -9.27
C TYR A 417 28.02 27.45 -10.76
N ILE A 418 27.04 27.65 -11.64
CA ILE A 418 27.24 27.84 -13.08
C ILE A 418 26.62 29.18 -13.48
N TYR A 419 27.43 30.08 -14.01
CA TYR A 419 26.97 31.33 -14.60
C TYR A 419 26.89 31.21 -16.12
N GLN A 420 25.87 31.80 -16.74
CA GLN A 420 25.77 31.99 -18.19
C GLN A 420 25.20 33.37 -18.54
N GLU A 421 25.38 33.81 -19.78
CA GLU A 421 24.68 34.98 -20.30
C GLU A 421 23.18 34.69 -20.43
N ASN A 422 22.35 35.68 -20.08
CA ASN A 422 20.88 35.55 -20.10
C ASN A 422 20.37 35.17 -21.49
N VAL A 423 19.62 34.07 -21.59
CA VAL A 423 19.14 33.55 -22.89
C VAL A 423 17.85 34.23 -23.40
N GLY A 424 17.35 35.28 -22.73
CA GLY A 424 16.28 36.17 -23.21
C GLY A 424 15.15 36.46 -22.19
N LYS A 425 14.23 37.40 -22.54
CA LYS A 425 13.12 37.87 -21.66
C LYS A 425 12.10 36.80 -21.25
N THR A 426 12.09 35.65 -21.92
CA THR A 426 11.30 34.46 -21.58
C THR A 426 12.23 33.26 -21.72
N GLY A 427 13.33 33.27 -20.96
CA GLY A 427 14.37 32.24 -20.99
C GLY A 427 13.73 30.87 -21.06
N ASP A 428 14.01 30.17 -22.17
CA ASP A 428 13.39 28.91 -22.55
C ASP A 428 13.65 27.89 -21.42
N TYR A 429 12.69 27.80 -20.50
CA TYR A 429 12.76 27.01 -19.27
C TYR A 429 13.30 25.60 -19.55
N SER A 430 12.88 25.02 -20.69
CA SER A 430 13.31 23.71 -21.15
C SER A 430 14.83 23.63 -21.33
N ARG A 431 15.48 24.68 -21.86
CA ARG A 431 16.94 24.76 -22.02
C ARG A 431 17.65 24.82 -20.69
N LEU A 432 17.14 25.61 -19.74
CA LEU A 432 17.71 25.72 -18.40
C LEU A 432 17.59 24.38 -17.66
N ALA A 433 16.40 23.77 -17.65
CA ALA A 433 16.14 22.47 -17.05
C ALA A 433 17.00 21.35 -17.67
N ASN A 434 17.10 21.30 -19.00
CA ASN A 434 17.93 20.30 -19.68
C ASN A 434 19.42 20.49 -19.39
N LYS A 435 19.91 21.75 -19.34
CA LYS A 435 21.31 22.03 -19.02
C LYS A 435 21.65 21.56 -17.60
N VAL A 436 20.83 21.87 -16.60
CA VAL A 436 21.10 21.41 -15.22
C VAL A 436 21.05 19.89 -15.10
N VAL A 437 20.15 19.21 -15.80
CA VAL A 437 20.10 17.74 -15.84
C VAL A 437 21.35 17.13 -16.49
N GLN A 438 21.86 17.74 -17.56
CA GLN A 438 23.08 17.30 -18.22
C GLN A 438 24.30 17.43 -17.31
N GLU A 439 24.43 18.57 -16.62
CA GLU A 439 25.55 18.87 -15.73
C GLU A 439 25.51 18.04 -14.43
N ALA A 440 24.33 17.71 -13.92
CA ALA A 440 24.15 16.96 -12.67
C ALA A 440 24.93 15.63 -12.63
N ALA A 441 25.61 15.37 -11.51
CA ALA A 441 26.40 14.17 -11.26
C ALA A 441 25.67 13.08 -10.47
N GLY A 442 24.53 13.42 -9.85
CA GLY A 442 23.70 12.51 -9.06
C GLY A 442 22.88 11.56 -9.94
N ASP A 443 22.57 10.39 -9.39
CA ASP A 443 21.70 9.40 -10.02
C ASP A 443 20.23 9.84 -9.96
N LEU A 444 19.88 10.62 -8.92
CA LEU A 444 18.58 11.25 -8.73
C LEU A 444 18.71 12.77 -8.86
N ILE A 445 17.76 13.39 -9.55
CA ILE A 445 17.63 14.84 -9.72
C ILE A 445 16.44 15.32 -8.90
N ALA A 446 16.66 16.20 -7.92
CA ALA A 446 15.60 16.86 -7.16
C ALA A 446 15.48 18.33 -7.61
N PHE A 447 14.33 18.72 -8.15
CA PHE A 447 14.11 20.10 -8.60
C PHE A 447 13.70 21.01 -7.44
N ILE A 448 14.15 22.27 -7.42
CA ILE A 448 13.72 23.27 -6.44
C ILE A 448 13.69 24.67 -7.08
N GLY A 449 12.65 25.47 -6.80
CA GLY A 449 12.60 26.87 -7.21
C GLY A 449 13.62 27.71 -6.42
N ALA A 450 14.25 28.68 -7.07
CA ALA A 450 15.24 29.56 -6.43
C ALA A 450 14.63 30.47 -5.33
N ASP A 451 13.31 30.54 -5.28
CA ASP A 451 12.46 31.26 -4.34
C ASP A 451 11.75 30.35 -3.31
N ASP A 452 11.89 29.04 -3.46
CA ASP A 452 11.25 28.02 -2.62
C ASP A 452 12.18 27.53 -1.51
N VAL A 453 11.59 26.85 -0.52
CA VAL A 453 12.31 26.33 0.67
C VAL A 453 12.09 24.83 0.79
N CYS A 454 13.18 24.05 0.85
CA CYS A 454 13.11 22.62 1.16
C CYS A 454 12.83 22.39 2.65
N LEU A 455 11.93 21.46 2.97
CA LEU A 455 11.79 21.00 4.36
C LEU A 455 12.92 20.02 4.71
N PRO A 456 13.40 19.96 5.97
CA PRO A 456 14.67 19.31 6.30
C PRO A 456 14.81 17.85 5.89
N ASN A 457 13.71 17.10 5.82
CA ASN A 457 13.72 15.66 5.52
C ASN A 457 13.33 15.33 4.06
N ARG A 458 13.21 16.33 3.17
CA ARG A 458 12.74 16.11 1.78
C ARG A 458 13.56 15.04 1.07
N LEU A 459 14.88 15.22 1.02
CA LEU A 459 15.75 14.32 0.25
C LEU A 459 15.71 12.89 0.78
N GLU A 460 15.73 12.73 2.10
CA GLU A 460 15.68 11.43 2.78
C GLU A 460 14.36 10.70 2.51
N VAL A 461 13.23 11.38 2.68
CA VAL A 461 11.90 10.81 2.48
C VAL A 461 11.66 10.42 1.02
N GLN A 462 12.11 11.24 0.07
CA GLN A 462 11.99 10.91 -1.36
C GLN A 462 12.93 9.78 -1.76
N LEU A 463 14.16 9.74 -1.23
CA LEU A 463 15.10 8.65 -1.48
C LEU A 463 14.55 7.31 -0.97
N GLN A 464 13.94 7.27 0.22
CA GLN A 464 13.32 6.06 0.77
C GLN A 464 12.26 5.46 -0.16
N GLN A 465 11.53 6.28 -0.94
CA GLN A 465 10.61 5.77 -1.96
C GLN A 465 11.35 5.02 -3.06
N PHE A 466 12.41 5.60 -3.63
CA PHE A 466 13.24 4.94 -4.64
C PHE A 466 13.95 3.68 -4.10
N GLU A 467 14.31 3.67 -2.83
CA GLU A 467 14.94 2.52 -2.19
C GLU A 467 13.95 1.38 -1.97
N SER A 468 12.73 1.70 -1.53
CA SER A 468 11.65 0.72 -1.29
C SER A 468 11.05 0.13 -2.58
N ASP A 469 11.04 0.88 -3.68
CA ASP A 469 10.63 0.40 -5.00
C ASP A 469 11.61 0.87 -6.09
N SER A 470 12.53 -0.03 -6.46
CA SER A 470 13.54 0.25 -7.49
C SER A 470 12.96 0.57 -8.87
N ARG A 471 11.70 0.20 -9.15
CA ARG A 471 11.03 0.45 -10.43
C ARG A 471 10.64 1.92 -10.61
N LEU A 472 10.60 2.70 -9.53
CA LEU A 472 10.19 4.10 -9.58
C LEU A 472 11.19 4.93 -10.39
N ASP A 473 10.65 5.82 -11.22
CA ASP A 473 11.38 6.79 -12.03
C ASP A 473 11.19 8.21 -11.51
N VAL A 474 9.99 8.50 -10.97
CA VAL A 474 9.57 9.82 -10.52
C VAL A 474 8.88 9.70 -9.16
N VAL A 475 9.33 10.52 -8.22
CA VAL A 475 8.70 10.69 -6.90
C VAL A 475 8.39 12.16 -6.74
N PHE A 476 7.16 12.50 -6.42
CA PHE A 476 6.77 13.89 -6.13
C PHE A 476 5.95 13.93 -4.85
N SER A 477 5.89 15.08 -4.21
CA SER A 477 5.24 15.23 -2.91
C SER A 477 4.23 16.38 -2.92
N ASP A 478 3.50 16.49 -1.82
CA ASP A 478 2.78 17.71 -1.49
C ASP A 478 3.74 18.84 -1.04
N GLY A 479 3.20 20.04 -0.82
CA GLY A 479 3.93 21.20 -0.34
C GLY A 479 3.05 22.26 0.32
N TYR A 480 3.70 23.19 1.03
CA TYR A 480 3.06 24.36 1.61
C TYR A 480 3.09 25.53 0.62
N HIS A 481 1.99 26.27 0.46
CA HIS A 481 2.10 27.59 -0.15
C HIS A 481 2.54 28.59 0.91
N ILE A 482 3.55 29.40 0.60
CA ILE A 482 4.02 30.51 1.45
C ILE A 482 3.94 31.84 0.73
N ASP A 483 3.77 32.92 1.49
CA ASP A 483 3.82 34.28 0.97
C ASP A 483 5.27 34.77 0.75
N GLU A 484 5.40 36.01 0.28
CA GLU A 484 6.69 36.67 0.06
C GLU A 484 7.56 36.83 1.32
N ASN A 485 6.99 36.63 2.51
CA ASN A 485 7.65 36.73 3.82
C ASN A 485 7.88 35.36 4.48
N GLY A 486 7.44 34.26 3.85
CA GLY A 486 7.60 32.90 4.35
C GLY A 486 6.45 32.40 5.24
N ASN A 487 5.37 33.17 5.38
CA ASN A 487 4.19 32.72 6.13
C ASN A 487 3.38 31.72 5.31
N ILE A 488 2.93 30.64 5.95
CA ILE A 488 2.11 29.62 5.29
C ILE A 488 0.74 30.20 4.93
N LEU A 489 0.44 30.25 3.63
CA LEU A 489 -0.86 30.61 3.06
C LEU A 489 -1.81 29.41 3.04
N ARG A 490 -1.30 28.21 2.72
CA ARG A 490 -2.07 26.97 2.66
C ARG A 490 -1.21 25.76 3.03
N THR A 491 -1.78 24.82 3.79
CA THR A 491 -1.08 23.65 4.32
C THR A 491 -0.86 22.49 3.32
N SER A 492 -1.38 22.60 2.09
CA SER A 492 -1.28 21.57 1.04
C SER A 492 -1.54 22.21 -0.33
N PHE A 493 -0.87 21.75 -1.39
CA PHE A 493 -1.20 22.14 -2.76
C PHE A 493 -2.58 21.61 -3.19
N GLY A 494 -3.08 20.54 -2.56
CA GLY A 494 -4.37 19.93 -2.87
C GLY A 494 -4.47 19.44 -4.33
N LEU A 495 -3.32 19.07 -4.91
CA LEU A 495 -3.21 18.70 -6.32
C LEU A 495 -3.61 17.24 -6.56
N TRP A 496 -3.50 16.36 -5.56
CA TRP A 496 -3.84 14.95 -5.67
C TRP A 496 -4.93 14.55 -4.67
N HIS A 497 -5.97 13.83 -5.14
CA HIS A 497 -7.09 13.41 -4.29
C HIS A 497 -6.84 11.98 -3.74
N PRO A 498 -7.02 11.71 -2.43
CA PRO A 498 -6.74 10.41 -1.81
C PRO A 498 -7.57 9.22 -2.32
N GLN A 499 -8.51 9.44 -3.25
CA GLN A 499 -9.30 8.39 -3.89
C GLN A 499 -8.52 7.64 -4.98
N SER A 500 -7.45 8.24 -5.51
CA SER A 500 -6.62 7.66 -6.58
C SER A 500 -5.47 6.82 -6.02
N LYS A 501 -5.71 5.95 -5.03
CA LYS A 501 -4.66 5.26 -4.22
C LYS A 501 -3.61 4.42 -4.98
N LEU A 502 -3.66 4.35 -6.30
CA LEU A 502 -2.60 3.86 -7.18
C LEU A 502 -2.38 4.87 -8.31
N ILE A 503 -1.27 5.63 -8.22
CA ILE A 503 -0.64 6.16 -9.44
C ILE A 503 -0.04 4.94 -10.13
N ASN A 504 -0.85 4.29 -10.97
CA ASN A 504 -0.33 3.45 -12.03
C ASN A 504 -0.25 4.32 -13.29
N GLN A 505 0.67 3.98 -14.20
CA GLN A 505 0.95 4.73 -15.43
C GLN A 505 -0.34 5.16 -16.18
N TRP A 506 -1.34 4.27 -16.18
CA TRP A 506 -2.62 4.44 -16.87
C TRP A 506 -3.58 5.45 -16.23
N ASN A 507 -3.56 5.58 -14.90
CA ASN A 507 -4.38 6.57 -14.18
C ASN A 507 -3.75 7.96 -14.26
N LEU A 508 -2.42 8.01 -14.23
CA LEU A 508 -1.69 9.28 -14.24
C LEU A 508 -1.95 10.05 -15.52
N LEU A 509 -1.83 9.40 -16.69
CA LEU A 509 -2.08 10.08 -17.96
C LEU A 509 -3.51 10.64 -18.02
N ARG A 510 -4.53 9.85 -17.64
CA ARG A 510 -5.93 10.30 -17.58
C ARG A 510 -6.12 11.51 -16.66
N THR A 511 -5.51 11.49 -15.47
CA THR A 511 -5.56 12.62 -14.54
C THR A 511 -4.82 13.84 -15.07
N LEU A 512 -3.68 13.64 -15.72
CA LEU A 512 -2.94 14.72 -16.36
C LEU A 512 -3.70 15.33 -17.53
N PHE A 513 -4.61 14.62 -18.20
CA PHE A 513 -5.49 15.21 -19.21
C PHE A 513 -6.53 16.18 -18.62
N SER A 514 -6.93 16.01 -17.35
CA SER A 514 -7.89 16.90 -16.69
C SER A 514 -7.24 17.98 -15.81
N ARG A 515 -6.12 17.66 -15.15
CA ARG A 515 -5.44 18.56 -14.20
C ARG A 515 -3.94 18.28 -14.11
N ASN A 516 -3.11 19.32 -14.09
CA ASN A 516 -1.69 19.15 -13.78
C ASN A 516 -1.52 18.92 -12.27
N ILE A 517 -1.24 17.67 -11.89
CA ILE A 517 -1.11 17.25 -10.49
C ILE A 517 0.34 17.12 -10.01
N VAL A 518 1.31 17.20 -10.93
CA VAL A 518 2.74 17.06 -10.62
C VAL A 518 3.35 18.45 -10.50
N ALA A 519 3.43 18.95 -9.26
CA ALA A 519 4.09 20.21 -8.97
C ALA A 519 5.61 20.07 -9.21
N HIS A 520 6.14 20.70 -10.25
CA HIS A 520 7.52 20.49 -10.67
C HIS A 520 8.57 20.65 -9.54
N PRO A 521 8.50 21.67 -8.66
CA PRO A 521 9.46 21.84 -7.56
C PRO A 521 9.42 20.74 -6.49
N THR A 522 8.39 19.89 -6.43
CA THR A 522 8.36 18.78 -5.46
C THR A 522 8.98 17.51 -6.00
N THR A 523 9.41 17.49 -7.26
CA THR A 523 9.80 16.26 -7.93
C THR A 523 11.24 15.85 -7.62
N MET A 524 11.45 14.55 -7.49
CA MET A 524 12.74 13.88 -7.54
C MET A 524 12.65 12.75 -8.59
N LEU A 525 13.59 12.69 -9.52
CA LEU A 525 13.55 11.78 -10.66
C LEU A 525 14.88 11.09 -10.90
N ARG A 526 14.85 9.90 -11.48
CA ARG A 526 16.06 9.30 -12.05
C ARG A 526 16.59 10.15 -13.19
N ARG A 527 17.87 10.51 -13.12
CA ARG A 527 18.56 11.26 -14.17
C ARG A 527 18.49 10.52 -15.52
N SER A 528 18.68 9.20 -15.50
CA SER A 528 18.57 8.35 -16.69
C SER A 528 17.19 8.43 -17.34
N SER A 529 16.12 8.46 -16.55
CA SER A 529 14.75 8.50 -17.06
C SER A 529 14.44 9.82 -17.74
N ILE A 530 14.95 10.95 -17.24
CA ILE A 530 14.84 12.25 -17.94
C ILE A 530 15.55 12.21 -19.30
N LEU A 531 16.78 11.69 -19.33
CA LEU A 531 17.59 11.61 -20.55
C LEU A 531 16.98 10.67 -21.59
N ASN A 532 16.48 9.50 -21.17
CA ASN A 532 15.83 8.52 -22.04
C ASN A 532 14.53 9.06 -22.65
N MET A 533 13.82 9.93 -21.94
CA MET A 533 12.63 10.62 -22.46
C MET A 533 12.96 11.80 -23.40
N GLY A 534 14.24 12.10 -23.62
CA GLY A 534 14.71 13.19 -24.48
C GLY A 534 14.68 14.58 -23.82
N GLY A 535 14.53 14.65 -22.49
CA GLY A 535 14.49 15.90 -21.73
C GLY A 535 13.19 16.69 -21.88
N PHE A 536 13.21 17.94 -21.40
CA PHE A 536 12.10 18.89 -21.44
C PHE A 536 12.00 19.53 -22.83
N GLU A 537 10.78 19.63 -23.38
CA GLU A 537 10.52 20.25 -24.68
C GLU A 537 10.19 21.73 -24.53
N GLY A 538 10.53 22.54 -25.54
CA GLY A 538 10.34 24.00 -25.51
C GLY A 538 8.87 24.41 -25.49
N GLY A 539 8.54 25.43 -24.70
CA GLY A 539 7.17 25.94 -24.59
C GLY A 539 6.88 26.63 -23.26
N PHE A 540 5.68 27.21 -23.14
CA PHE A 540 5.24 27.94 -21.93
C PHE A 540 4.83 27.00 -20.77
N VAL A 541 4.70 25.70 -21.04
CA VAL A 541 4.26 24.65 -20.09
C VAL A 541 5.15 23.41 -20.21
N ALA A 542 6.47 23.64 -20.29
CA ALA A 542 7.47 22.61 -20.60
C ALA A 542 7.51 21.45 -19.59
N ASP A 543 7.27 21.73 -18.31
CA ASP A 543 7.15 20.74 -17.24
C ASP A 543 5.92 19.85 -17.42
N TYR A 544 4.76 20.45 -17.69
CA TYR A 544 3.52 19.72 -17.93
C TYR A 544 3.57 18.88 -19.21
N HIS A 545 4.22 19.40 -20.25
CA HIS A 545 4.53 18.63 -21.45
C HIS A 545 5.34 17.37 -21.13
N PHE A 546 6.38 17.50 -20.31
CA PHE A 546 7.17 16.34 -19.88
C PHE A 546 6.30 15.33 -19.14
N TRP A 547 5.48 15.76 -18.18
CA TRP A 547 4.58 14.86 -17.42
C TRP A 547 3.59 14.11 -18.31
N LEU A 548 2.93 14.79 -19.26
CA LEU A 548 2.02 14.16 -20.21
C LEU A 548 2.72 13.11 -21.08
N LYS A 549 3.93 13.43 -21.55
CA LYS A 549 4.74 12.53 -22.37
C LYS A 549 5.25 11.31 -21.58
N SER A 550 5.68 11.49 -20.33
CA SER A 550 6.31 10.42 -19.55
C SER A 550 5.33 9.56 -18.74
N ALA A 551 4.08 9.99 -18.53
CA ALA A 551 3.11 9.27 -17.70
C ALA A 551 2.86 7.81 -18.13
N SER A 552 2.91 7.51 -19.43
CA SER A 552 2.74 6.15 -19.97
C SER A 552 4.03 5.33 -20.06
N HIS A 553 5.18 5.93 -19.74
CA HIS A 553 6.51 5.32 -19.94
C HIS A 553 7.32 5.19 -18.65
N LEU A 554 7.07 6.05 -17.66
CA LEU A 554 7.79 6.11 -16.40
C LEU A 554 6.90 5.73 -15.21
N ASN A 555 7.48 5.16 -14.16
CA ASN A 555 6.77 4.82 -12.93
C ASN A 555 6.81 5.98 -11.93
N TYR A 556 5.63 6.39 -11.47
CA TYR A 556 5.45 7.52 -10.55
C TYR A 556 5.02 7.04 -9.17
N SER A 557 5.52 7.73 -8.14
CA SER A 557 5.00 7.67 -6.78
C SER A 557 4.69 9.08 -6.28
N TYR A 558 3.66 9.19 -5.44
CA TYR A 558 3.27 10.42 -4.77
C TYR A 558 3.41 10.24 -3.25
N ILE A 559 4.06 11.20 -2.61
CA ILE A 559 4.20 11.27 -1.16
C ILE A 559 3.20 12.29 -0.63
N ASP A 560 2.23 11.81 0.14
CA ASP A 560 1.19 12.63 0.78
C ASP A 560 1.71 13.32 2.05
N GLN A 561 2.88 13.95 1.92
CA GLN A 561 3.56 14.71 2.96
C GLN A 561 4.10 16.00 2.32
N PRO A 562 3.87 17.18 2.92
CA PRO A 562 4.53 18.40 2.49
C PRO A 562 6.04 18.27 2.69
N LEU A 563 6.83 18.39 1.60
CA LEU A 563 8.30 18.36 1.66
C LEU A 563 8.96 19.65 1.13
N ILE A 564 8.15 20.61 0.68
CA ILE A 564 8.60 21.91 0.18
C ILE A 564 7.69 23.02 0.72
N LYS A 565 8.20 24.24 0.79
CA LYS A 565 7.40 25.46 0.86
C LYS A 565 7.55 26.22 -0.46
N TYR A 566 6.48 26.27 -1.24
CA TYR A 566 6.40 26.93 -2.54
C TYR A 566 5.94 28.37 -2.38
N ARG A 567 6.72 29.32 -2.91
CA ARG A 567 6.49 30.75 -2.67
C ARG A 567 5.62 31.40 -3.73
N ILE A 568 4.63 32.16 -3.28
CA ILE A 568 3.73 32.94 -4.13
C ILE A 568 4.03 34.42 -3.91
N HIS A 569 4.51 35.12 -4.96
CA HIS A 569 4.79 36.55 -4.91
C HIS A 569 4.64 37.21 -6.28
N SER A 570 4.40 38.53 -6.30
CA SER A 570 4.12 39.32 -7.52
C SER A 570 5.26 39.46 -8.52
N ARG A 571 6.37 38.72 -8.35
CA ARG A 571 7.52 38.64 -9.27
C ARG A 571 7.80 37.20 -9.74
N GLY A 572 7.00 36.23 -9.28
CA GLY A 572 7.20 34.82 -9.60
C GLY A 572 6.83 34.53 -11.06
N ALA A 573 7.45 33.50 -11.64
CA ALA A 573 7.15 33.07 -13.01
C ALA A 573 5.67 32.68 -13.19
N SER A 574 5.05 32.14 -12.14
CA SER A 574 3.63 31.77 -12.06
C SER A 574 2.67 32.96 -11.95
N THR A 575 3.17 34.18 -11.70
CA THR A 575 2.39 35.39 -11.39
C THR A 575 2.68 36.56 -12.33
N VAL A 576 3.85 36.59 -12.99
CA VAL A 576 4.30 37.74 -13.81
C VAL A 576 4.40 37.46 -15.31
N GLY A 577 4.39 36.20 -15.74
CA GLY A 577 4.66 35.86 -17.16
C GLY A 577 3.47 35.38 -17.98
N ALA A 578 2.37 34.99 -17.35
CA ALA A 578 1.26 34.33 -18.02
C ALA A 578 -0.05 35.00 -17.64
N THR A 579 -0.49 35.98 -18.44
CA THR A 579 -1.93 36.25 -18.49
C THR A 579 -2.64 34.95 -18.84
N GLU A 580 -3.74 34.61 -18.17
CA GLU A 580 -4.62 33.46 -18.50
C GLU A 580 -4.81 33.30 -20.03
N ASN A 581 -4.84 34.43 -20.75
CA ASN A 581 -4.92 34.55 -22.21
C ASN A 581 -3.83 33.83 -23.04
N GLN A 582 -2.68 33.42 -22.48
CA GLN A 582 -1.60 32.74 -23.24
C GLN A 582 -1.34 31.29 -22.79
N VAL A 583 -1.46 30.98 -21.50
CA VAL A 583 -1.20 29.63 -20.98
C VAL A 583 -2.37 28.68 -21.24
N ILE A 584 -3.61 29.17 -21.15
CA ILE A 584 -4.79 28.33 -21.38
C ILE A 584 -4.85 27.82 -22.82
N PRO A 585 -4.71 28.66 -23.87
CA PRO A 585 -4.75 28.18 -25.25
C PRO A 585 -3.63 27.18 -25.56
N LYS A 586 -2.41 27.43 -25.06
CA LYS A 586 -1.27 26.51 -25.29
C LYS A 586 -1.41 25.18 -24.56
N THR A 587 -2.00 25.19 -23.37
CA THR A 587 -2.34 23.96 -22.64
C THR A 587 -3.38 23.15 -23.42
N ILE A 588 -4.42 23.81 -23.98
CA ILE A 588 -5.42 23.14 -24.81
C ILE A 588 -4.79 22.55 -26.08
N GLU A 589 -3.97 23.32 -26.81
CA GLU A 589 -3.24 22.84 -27.99
C GLU A 589 -2.35 21.62 -27.68
N LEU A 590 -1.70 21.63 -26.52
CA LEU A 590 -0.90 20.50 -26.05
C LEU A 590 -1.77 19.25 -25.80
N LEU A 591 -2.86 19.38 -25.06
CA LEU A 591 -3.77 18.27 -24.78
C LEU A 591 -4.36 17.69 -26.07
N GLU A 592 -4.73 18.54 -27.03
CA GLU A 592 -5.21 18.09 -28.34
C GLU A 592 -4.13 17.35 -29.14
N SER A 593 -2.89 17.86 -29.14
CA SER A 593 -1.73 17.23 -29.80
C SER A 593 -1.40 15.85 -29.21
N VAL A 594 -1.42 15.72 -27.88
CA VAL A 594 -1.19 14.44 -27.20
C VAL A 594 -2.36 13.48 -27.50
N TYR A 595 -3.60 13.95 -27.40
CA TYR A 595 -4.78 13.13 -27.69
C TYR A 595 -4.78 12.58 -29.13
N GLN A 596 -4.40 13.38 -30.12
CA GLN A 596 -4.31 12.95 -31.52
C GLN A 596 -3.25 11.85 -31.76
N LYS A 597 -2.22 11.78 -30.91
CA LYS A 597 -1.17 10.76 -30.97
C LYS A 597 -1.47 9.54 -30.11
N SER A 598 -2.43 9.64 -29.18
CA SER A 598 -2.87 8.55 -28.32
C SER A 598 -4.11 7.87 -28.89
N ASN A 599 -4.27 6.57 -28.60
CA ASN A 599 -5.52 5.85 -28.84
C ASN A 599 -6.23 5.52 -27.52
N ILE A 600 -7.53 5.19 -27.57
CA ILE A 600 -8.30 4.93 -26.34
C ILE A 600 -7.77 3.76 -25.52
N ASN A 601 -7.06 2.80 -26.13
CA ASN A 601 -6.44 1.69 -25.41
C ASN A 601 -5.15 2.13 -24.70
N ASP A 602 -4.53 3.26 -25.06
CA ASP A 602 -3.39 3.81 -24.31
C ASP A 602 -3.89 4.49 -23.02
N LEU A 603 -5.08 5.11 -23.09
CA LEU A 603 -5.75 5.73 -21.95
C LEU A 603 -6.48 4.71 -21.06
N TYR A 604 -6.99 3.62 -21.65
CA TYR A 604 -7.72 2.54 -20.99
C TYR A 604 -7.23 1.17 -21.48
N PRO A 605 -6.00 0.74 -21.14
CA PRO A 605 -5.44 -0.54 -21.58
C PRO A 605 -6.24 -1.75 -21.05
N GLU A 606 -6.98 -1.57 -19.96
CA GLU A 606 -7.90 -2.56 -19.42
C GLU A 606 -8.96 -3.04 -20.43
N ILE A 607 -9.21 -2.29 -21.51
CA ILE A 607 -10.10 -2.70 -22.61
C ILE A 607 -9.71 -4.06 -23.19
N GLN A 608 -8.40 -4.35 -23.34
CA GLN A 608 -7.92 -5.60 -23.94
C GLN A 608 -8.19 -6.83 -23.06
N MET A 609 -8.49 -6.61 -21.77
CA MET A 609 -8.73 -7.67 -20.80
C MET A 609 -10.21 -8.04 -20.67
N CYS A 610 -11.12 -7.26 -21.28
CA CYS A 610 -12.55 -7.50 -21.18
C CYS A 610 -13.05 -8.44 -22.30
N SER A 611 -14.00 -9.31 -21.95
CA SER A 611 -14.60 -10.29 -22.86
C SER A 611 -15.41 -9.67 -24.01
N ASP A 612 -15.99 -8.47 -23.79
CA ASP A 612 -16.62 -7.66 -24.83
C ASP A 612 -15.83 -6.35 -25.02
N ILE A 613 -14.93 -6.37 -26.00
CA ILE A 613 -14.05 -5.26 -26.34
C ILE A 613 -14.84 -4.03 -26.81
N ASN A 614 -15.96 -4.21 -27.52
CA ASN A 614 -16.73 -3.09 -28.07
C ASN A 614 -17.52 -2.40 -26.95
N ALA A 615 -18.15 -3.15 -26.04
CA ALA A 615 -18.80 -2.55 -24.88
C ALA A 615 -17.80 -1.84 -23.93
N ALA A 616 -16.59 -2.39 -23.78
CA ALA A 616 -15.51 -1.76 -23.02
C ALA A 616 -15.03 -0.46 -23.69
N LYS A 617 -14.79 -0.47 -25.01
CA LYS A 617 -14.43 0.72 -25.79
C LYS A 617 -15.50 1.81 -25.72
N TYR A 618 -16.78 1.45 -25.86
CA TYR A 618 -17.89 2.40 -25.70
C TYR A 618 -17.82 3.10 -24.34
N SER A 619 -17.66 2.31 -23.27
CA SER A 619 -17.63 2.82 -21.90
C SER A 619 -16.40 3.71 -21.64
N ALA A 620 -15.24 3.34 -22.18
CA ALA A 620 -14.02 4.13 -22.08
C ALA A 620 -14.13 5.47 -22.80
N TYR A 621 -14.62 5.48 -24.04
CA TYR A 621 -14.84 6.73 -24.80
C TYR A 621 -15.87 7.65 -24.11
N LEU A 622 -16.97 7.09 -23.60
CA LEU A 622 -18.00 7.84 -22.87
C LEU A 622 -17.41 8.51 -21.61
N GLN A 623 -16.62 7.76 -20.83
CA GLN A 623 -15.99 8.28 -19.61
C GLN A 623 -14.94 9.33 -19.89
N PHE A 624 -14.08 9.11 -20.89
CA PHE A 624 -13.08 10.08 -21.28
C PHE A 624 -13.72 11.38 -21.77
N GLY A 625 -14.78 11.29 -22.58
CA GLY A 625 -15.56 12.46 -22.99
C GLY A 625 -16.14 13.24 -21.81
N ASN A 626 -16.68 12.54 -20.81
CA ASN A 626 -17.20 13.18 -19.60
C ASN A 626 -16.10 13.87 -18.79
N LEU A 627 -14.92 13.24 -18.67
CA LEU A 627 -13.77 13.81 -17.96
C LEU A 627 -13.33 15.15 -18.58
N MET A 628 -13.25 15.21 -19.91
CA MET A 628 -12.84 16.41 -20.65
C MET A 628 -13.88 17.55 -20.61
N LEU A 629 -15.12 17.23 -20.23
CA LEU A 629 -16.23 18.18 -20.19
C LEU A 629 -16.55 18.66 -18.76
N ALA A 630 -16.42 17.80 -17.74
CA ALA A 630 -16.89 18.07 -16.37
C ALA A 630 -15.80 18.26 -15.30
N GLU A 631 -14.63 17.60 -15.40
CA GLU A 631 -13.61 17.59 -14.33
C GLU A 631 -12.31 18.32 -14.70
N ALA A 632 -12.20 18.86 -15.91
CA ALA A 632 -10.97 19.49 -16.38
C ALA A 632 -10.82 20.91 -15.84
N THR A 633 -9.60 21.27 -15.39
CA THR A 633 -9.24 22.67 -15.05
C THR A 633 -9.40 23.58 -16.27
N PHE A 634 -9.29 23.00 -17.47
CA PHE A 634 -9.60 23.61 -18.75
C PHE A 634 -10.53 22.67 -19.52
N SER A 635 -11.81 23.01 -19.68
CA SER A 635 -12.71 22.21 -20.51
C SER A 635 -12.18 22.16 -21.93
N VAL A 636 -12.15 20.96 -22.54
CA VAL A 636 -11.71 20.77 -23.93
C VAL A 636 -12.83 20.14 -24.76
N PRO A 637 -13.85 20.94 -25.17
CA PRO A 637 -15.06 20.42 -25.80
C PRO A 637 -14.79 19.66 -27.11
N SER A 638 -13.76 20.04 -27.87
CA SER A 638 -13.33 19.36 -29.10
C SER A 638 -12.94 17.90 -28.87
N ILE A 639 -12.14 17.62 -27.83
CA ILE A 639 -11.74 16.26 -27.43
C ILE A 639 -12.96 15.48 -26.93
N ALA A 640 -13.82 16.10 -26.11
CA ALA A 640 -15.04 15.47 -25.61
C ALA A 640 -15.98 15.07 -26.75
N VAL A 641 -16.22 15.96 -27.72
CA VAL A 641 -17.01 15.71 -28.93
C VAL A 641 -16.44 14.52 -29.70
N HIS A 642 -15.12 14.50 -29.95
CA HIS A 642 -14.49 13.37 -30.65
C HIS A 642 -14.66 12.05 -29.91
N ALA A 643 -14.47 12.05 -28.58
CA ALA A 643 -14.65 10.84 -27.77
C ALA A 643 -16.09 10.30 -27.85
N TYR A 644 -17.11 11.17 -27.75
CA TYR A 644 -18.50 10.73 -27.88
C TYR A 644 -18.85 10.24 -29.29
N GLU A 645 -18.30 10.86 -30.34
CA GLU A 645 -18.45 10.35 -31.71
C GLU A 645 -17.88 8.94 -31.86
N GLN A 646 -16.69 8.69 -31.30
CA GLN A 646 -16.11 7.35 -31.28
C GLN A 646 -16.95 6.36 -30.47
N ALA A 647 -17.51 6.77 -29.33
CA ALA A 647 -18.43 5.93 -28.56
C ALA A 647 -19.65 5.51 -29.41
N ILE A 648 -20.29 6.45 -30.11
CA ILE A 648 -21.46 6.18 -30.96
C ILE A 648 -21.11 5.25 -32.13
N LEU A 649 -19.91 5.39 -32.71
CA LEU A 649 -19.44 4.48 -33.76
C LEU A 649 -19.26 3.05 -33.24
N VAL A 650 -18.76 2.89 -32.01
CA VAL A 650 -18.56 1.58 -31.38
C VAL A 650 -19.89 0.93 -30.98
N ASN A 651 -20.86 1.69 -30.47
CA ASN A 651 -22.19 1.18 -30.15
C ASN A 651 -23.31 2.20 -30.47
N PRO A 652 -23.92 2.13 -31.66
CA PRO A 652 -24.90 3.11 -32.11
C PRO A 652 -26.26 3.04 -31.39
N ALA A 653 -26.54 1.94 -30.67
CA ALA A 653 -27.83 1.68 -30.04
C ALA A 653 -27.95 2.27 -28.62
N ARG A 654 -26.87 2.90 -28.13
CA ARG A 654 -26.79 3.45 -26.78
C ARG A 654 -26.96 4.97 -26.79
N VAL A 655 -27.88 5.46 -25.96
CA VAL A 655 -28.35 6.86 -26.03
C VAL A 655 -27.50 7.82 -25.21
N GLU A 656 -26.68 7.34 -24.27
CA GLU A 656 -25.93 8.18 -23.33
C GLU A 656 -24.84 9.00 -24.03
N ALA A 657 -24.05 8.38 -24.91
CA ALA A 657 -23.04 9.09 -25.70
C ALA A 657 -23.67 10.11 -26.66
N LEU A 658 -24.87 9.82 -27.18
CA LEU A 658 -25.59 10.71 -28.09
C LEU A 658 -26.18 11.93 -27.36
N TYR A 659 -26.66 11.72 -26.13
CA TYR A 659 -27.08 12.79 -25.23
C TYR A 659 -25.90 13.70 -24.87
N ASN A 660 -24.79 13.13 -24.40
CA ASN A 660 -23.60 13.91 -24.03
C ASN A 660 -22.95 14.63 -25.22
N LEU A 661 -22.93 14.00 -26.41
CA LEU A 661 -22.50 14.65 -27.65
C LEU A 661 -23.36 15.86 -28.02
N THR A 662 -24.66 15.80 -27.75
CA THR A 662 -25.59 16.91 -27.99
C THR A 662 -25.21 18.11 -27.12
N ILE A 663 -24.96 17.87 -25.83
CA ILE A 663 -24.53 18.92 -24.87
C ILE A 663 -23.15 19.47 -25.25
N ALA A 664 -22.17 18.61 -25.50
CA ALA A 664 -20.82 19.03 -25.86
C ALA A 664 -20.79 19.85 -27.16
N SER A 665 -21.62 19.50 -28.15
CA SER A 665 -21.76 20.25 -29.40
C SER A 665 -22.41 21.63 -29.20
N LEU A 666 -23.36 21.76 -28.26
CA LEU A 666 -23.93 23.06 -27.88
C LEU A 666 -22.89 23.95 -27.20
N VAL A 667 -22.11 23.39 -26.26
CA VAL A 667 -21.01 24.11 -25.58
C VAL A 667 -19.93 24.55 -26.58
N SER A 668 -19.64 23.72 -27.58
CA SER A 668 -18.68 24.00 -28.66
C SER A 668 -19.20 24.98 -29.73
N GLY A 669 -20.49 25.32 -29.71
CA GLY A 669 -21.13 26.17 -30.73
C GLY A 669 -21.45 25.48 -32.07
N ASP A 670 -21.34 24.15 -32.17
CA ASP A 670 -21.76 23.37 -33.33
C ASP A 670 -23.25 23.00 -33.23
N PHE A 671 -24.10 24.02 -33.38
CA PHE A 671 -25.56 23.89 -33.28
C PHE A 671 -26.16 22.94 -34.33
N GLY A 672 -25.53 22.84 -35.51
CA GLY A 672 -25.94 21.93 -36.56
C GLY A 672 -25.76 20.47 -36.16
N LYS A 673 -24.62 20.13 -35.56
CA LYS A 673 -24.35 18.80 -35.01
C LYS A 673 -25.25 18.49 -33.82
N ALA A 674 -25.40 19.43 -32.88
CA ALA A 674 -26.29 19.28 -31.74
C ALA A 674 -27.73 18.92 -32.17
N ASN A 675 -28.30 19.66 -33.12
CA ASN A 675 -29.66 19.39 -33.62
C ASN A 675 -29.79 18.02 -34.32
N ARG A 676 -28.76 17.57 -35.06
CA ARG A 676 -28.77 16.23 -35.67
C ARG A 676 -28.72 15.12 -34.62
N CYS A 677 -27.85 15.24 -33.62
CA CYS A 677 -27.74 14.27 -32.53
C CYS A 677 -29.03 14.17 -31.72
N PHE A 678 -29.64 15.33 -31.44
CA PHE A 678 -30.90 15.44 -30.74
C PHE A 678 -32.06 14.75 -31.47
N ARG A 679 -32.22 14.97 -32.78
CA ARG A 679 -33.24 14.28 -33.59
C ARG A 679 -33.07 12.76 -33.58
N LYS A 680 -31.82 12.29 -33.60
CA LYS A 680 -31.51 10.87 -33.54
C LYS A 680 -31.84 10.29 -32.15
N LEU A 681 -31.62 11.03 -31.08
CA LEU A 681 -31.97 10.64 -29.71
C LEU A 681 -33.48 10.38 -29.58
N ILE A 682 -34.31 11.30 -30.11
CA ILE A 682 -35.78 11.18 -30.13
C ILE A 682 -36.23 9.92 -30.87
N SER A 683 -35.63 9.62 -32.04
CA SER A 683 -36.00 8.42 -32.81
C SER A 683 -35.65 7.10 -32.08
N LEU A 684 -34.66 7.11 -31.19
CA LEU A 684 -34.23 5.92 -30.44
C LEU A 684 -35.02 5.74 -29.14
N SER A 685 -35.52 6.82 -28.52
CA SER A 685 -36.33 6.74 -27.31
C SER A 685 -37.68 6.06 -27.49
N GLU A 686 -38.18 5.96 -28.73
CA GLU A 686 -39.42 5.25 -29.04
C GLU A 686 -39.26 3.71 -29.07
N THR A 687 -38.02 3.19 -29.06
CA THR A 687 -37.73 1.77 -29.29
C THR A 687 -36.91 1.08 -28.19
N VAL A 688 -36.37 1.83 -27.22
CA VAL A 688 -35.52 1.31 -26.14
C VAL A 688 -36.06 1.77 -24.78
N SER A 689 -36.10 0.88 -23.78
CA SER A 689 -36.46 1.23 -22.39
C SER A 689 -35.36 2.12 -21.79
N ILE A 690 -35.65 3.42 -21.67
CA ILE A 690 -34.74 4.44 -21.10
C ILE A 690 -35.19 4.75 -19.67
N ASN A 691 -34.23 5.06 -18.79
CA ASN A 691 -34.49 5.52 -17.43
C ASN A 691 -35.39 6.77 -17.43
N SER A 692 -36.48 6.76 -16.65
CA SER A 692 -37.53 7.79 -16.65
C SER A 692 -37.02 9.19 -16.30
N SER A 693 -35.96 9.31 -15.49
CA SER A 693 -35.33 10.61 -15.17
C SER A 693 -34.56 11.25 -16.34
N LEU A 694 -34.03 10.42 -17.25
CA LEU A 694 -33.32 10.90 -18.45
C LEU A 694 -34.31 11.43 -19.48
N ILE A 695 -35.48 10.78 -19.58
CA ILE A 695 -36.60 11.19 -20.44
C ILE A 695 -37.14 12.53 -19.94
N GLU A 696 -37.35 12.71 -18.63
CA GLU A 696 -37.86 13.96 -18.05
C GLU A 696 -36.91 15.15 -18.29
N ASN A 697 -35.59 14.95 -18.15
CA ASN A 697 -34.60 16.00 -18.45
C ASN A 697 -34.54 16.35 -19.95
N VAL A 698 -34.69 15.35 -20.82
CA VAL A 698 -34.79 15.55 -22.27
C VAL A 698 -36.10 16.24 -22.63
N GLU A 699 -37.22 15.89 -21.99
CA GLU A 699 -38.54 16.51 -22.16
C GLU A 699 -38.58 17.96 -21.65
N ASN A 700 -37.87 18.26 -20.57
CA ASN A 700 -37.70 19.62 -20.05
C ASN A 700 -36.88 20.49 -20.99
N MET A 701 -35.77 19.98 -21.54
CA MET A 701 -35.05 20.67 -22.62
C MET A 701 -35.92 20.84 -23.88
N ILE A 702 -36.73 19.84 -24.24
CA ILE A 702 -37.69 19.91 -25.36
C ILE A 702 -38.76 20.99 -25.09
N SER A 703 -39.28 21.09 -23.87
CA SER A 703 -40.30 22.06 -23.46
C SER A 703 -39.75 23.49 -23.43
N ALA A 704 -38.52 23.67 -22.93
CA ALA A 704 -37.78 24.93 -22.99
C ALA A 704 -37.47 25.35 -24.44
N PHE A 705 -37.16 24.40 -25.32
CA PHE A 705 -36.89 24.67 -26.74
C PHE A 705 -38.17 25.01 -27.53
N LYS A 706 -39.27 24.29 -27.26
CA LYS A 706 -40.59 24.49 -27.92
C LYS A 706 -41.28 25.79 -27.51
N SER A 707 -40.95 26.36 -26.35
CA SER A 707 -41.49 27.64 -25.89
C SER A 707 -40.75 28.86 -26.47
N SER A 708 -39.56 28.67 -27.05
CA SER A 708 -38.84 29.71 -27.78
C SER A 708 -39.23 29.69 -29.26
N SER A 709 -39.81 30.78 -29.76
CA SER A 709 -40.33 30.88 -31.12
C SER A 709 -39.27 31.18 -32.19
N ASP A 710 -37.97 31.15 -31.84
CA ASP A 710 -36.90 31.54 -32.76
C ASP A 710 -35.66 30.64 -32.64
N ILE A 711 -35.48 29.77 -33.64
CA ILE A 711 -34.37 28.82 -33.76
C ILE A 711 -33.03 29.55 -34.02
N SER A 712 -33.06 30.84 -34.38
CA SER A 712 -31.89 31.60 -34.81
C SER A 712 -31.12 32.29 -33.67
N ASN A 713 -31.64 32.31 -32.44
CA ASN A 713 -31.02 32.99 -31.30
C ASN A 713 -30.71 32.04 -30.15
N LEU A 714 -29.78 31.10 -30.40
CA LEU A 714 -29.29 30.11 -29.42
C LEU A 714 -28.34 30.71 -28.36
N SER A 715 -28.15 32.04 -28.33
CA SER A 715 -27.41 32.73 -27.26
C SER A 715 -28.09 32.59 -25.91
N TYR A 716 -29.44 32.50 -25.88
CA TYR A 716 -30.21 32.34 -24.64
C TYR A 716 -29.99 30.98 -23.96
N LEU A 717 -29.68 29.91 -24.72
CA LEU A 717 -29.30 28.62 -24.12
C LEU A 717 -27.92 28.69 -23.45
N LYS A 718 -27.08 29.67 -23.78
CA LYS A 718 -25.82 29.93 -23.08
C LYS A 718 -26.03 30.63 -21.73
N GLU A 719 -27.14 31.35 -21.57
CA GLU A 719 -27.56 31.99 -20.31
C GLU A 719 -28.50 31.10 -19.47
N ALA A 720 -29.31 30.24 -20.11
CA ALA A 720 -30.21 29.29 -19.45
C ALA A 720 -29.54 27.95 -19.10
N ALA A 721 -28.44 27.60 -19.76
CA ALA A 721 -27.56 26.54 -19.28
C ALA A 721 -26.68 27.14 -18.18
N ASP A 722 -27.21 27.18 -16.96
CA ASP A 722 -26.34 27.15 -15.80
C ASP A 722 -25.56 25.84 -15.91
N THR A 723 -24.35 25.93 -16.47
CA THR A 723 -23.52 24.80 -16.89
C THR A 723 -23.32 23.81 -15.74
N SER A 724 -23.43 24.25 -14.48
CA SER A 724 -23.36 23.42 -13.30
C SER A 724 -24.45 22.33 -13.23
N GLU A 725 -25.69 22.65 -13.58
CA GLU A 725 -26.83 21.74 -13.47
C GLU A 725 -26.80 20.69 -14.60
N LEU A 726 -26.52 21.11 -15.83
CA LEU A 726 -26.32 20.21 -16.98
C LEU A 726 -25.08 19.31 -16.83
N LEU A 727 -23.97 19.83 -16.28
CA LEU A 727 -22.78 19.03 -15.97
C LEU A 727 -23.05 18.03 -14.83
N SER A 728 -23.88 18.39 -13.84
CA SER A 728 -24.35 17.47 -12.78
C SER A 728 -25.31 16.38 -13.29
N VAL A 729 -26.01 16.62 -14.40
CA VAL A 729 -26.83 15.60 -15.06
C VAL A 729 -25.94 14.63 -15.86
N ILE A 730 -24.92 15.12 -16.58
CA ILE A 730 -23.94 14.24 -17.28
C ILE A 730 -23.25 13.29 -16.29
N ALA A 731 -22.98 13.78 -15.09
CA ALA A 731 -22.44 13.04 -13.97
C ALA A 731 -23.29 11.86 -13.48
N THR A 732 -24.61 12.04 -13.45
CA THR A 732 -25.57 11.02 -12.99
C THR A 732 -25.95 10.01 -14.08
N CYS A 733 -25.73 10.34 -15.35
CA CYS A 733 -26.09 9.51 -16.50
C CYS A 733 -25.06 8.43 -16.89
N GLY A 734 -23.92 8.31 -16.19
CA GLY A 734 -22.81 7.41 -16.52
C GLY A 734 -23.05 5.89 -16.36
N HIS A 735 -24.30 5.43 -16.28
CA HIS A 735 -24.61 4.02 -16.05
C HIS A 735 -24.66 3.22 -17.37
N SER A 736 -23.51 2.67 -17.78
CA SER A 736 -23.48 1.62 -18.83
C SER A 736 -24.12 0.32 -18.29
N PRO A 737 -25.03 -0.36 -19.04
CA PRO A 737 -25.58 -1.69 -18.81
C PRO A 737 -24.54 -2.74 -18.41
N LYS A 738 -25.00 -3.68 -17.59
CA LYS A 738 -24.30 -4.84 -17.02
C LYS A 738 -23.39 -5.54 -18.04
N LEU A 739 -22.11 -5.19 -18.03
CA LEU A 739 -21.04 -6.12 -18.42
C LEU A 739 -20.93 -7.16 -17.30
N ASN A 740 -21.31 -8.40 -17.57
CA ASN A 740 -21.31 -9.52 -16.61
C ASN A 740 -19.89 -10.09 -16.34
N ASP A 741 -18.82 -9.32 -16.57
CA ASP A 741 -17.43 -9.74 -16.34
C ASP A 741 -16.85 -8.99 -15.13
N THR A 742 -16.55 -9.73 -14.05
CA THR A 742 -16.05 -9.21 -12.77
C THR A 742 -14.73 -8.43 -12.89
N ARG A 743 -13.96 -8.67 -13.95
CA ARG A 743 -12.68 -8.00 -14.24
C ARG A 743 -12.83 -6.56 -14.78
N CYS A 744 -14.03 -6.19 -15.23
CA CYS A 744 -14.32 -4.89 -15.88
C CYS A 744 -14.95 -3.86 -14.89
N SER A 745 -14.94 -4.16 -13.57
CA SER A 745 -15.50 -3.31 -12.50
C SER A 745 -14.70 -2.03 -12.23
N SER A 746 -13.41 -1.99 -12.61
CA SER A 746 -12.52 -0.83 -12.48
C SER A 746 -12.89 0.33 -13.41
N ILE A 747 -13.38 0.04 -14.61
CA ILE A 747 -13.91 1.05 -15.55
C ILE A 747 -15.16 1.70 -14.93
N ARG A 748 -16.01 0.93 -14.23
CA ARG A 748 -17.25 1.44 -13.62
C ARG A 748 -17.07 2.27 -12.34
N MET A 749 -16.06 1.97 -11.51
CA MET A 749 -16.03 2.41 -10.12
C MET A 749 -15.60 3.87 -9.88
N ARG A 750 -15.17 4.64 -10.90
CA ARG A 750 -14.58 5.96 -10.67
C ARG A 750 -15.48 7.17 -10.92
N SER A 751 -16.53 7.06 -11.73
CA SER A 751 -17.43 8.18 -11.97
C SER A 751 -18.47 8.39 -10.85
N ALA A 752 -18.79 7.36 -10.06
CA ALA A 752 -19.87 7.47 -9.06
C ALA A 752 -19.45 8.16 -7.75
N ARG A 753 -18.16 8.11 -7.36
CA ARG A 753 -17.67 8.67 -6.09
C ARG A 753 -17.11 10.09 -6.18
N GLY A 754 -16.68 10.55 -7.36
CA GLY A 754 -16.22 11.93 -7.56
C GLY A 754 -17.36 12.95 -7.59
N LEU A 755 -18.57 12.51 -7.98
CA LEU A 755 -19.66 13.42 -8.32
C LEU A 755 -20.62 13.74 -7.17
N GLN A 756 -20.72 12.89 -6.14
CA GLN A 756 -21.45 13.26 -4.91
C GLN A 756 -20.65 14.21 -4.02
N SER A 757 -19.32 14.29 -4.17
CA SER A 757 -18.45 15.19 -3.38
C SER A 757 -18.22 16.57 -4.01
N GLN A 758 -18.75 16.86 -5.20
CA GLN A 758 -18.41 18.08 -5.95
C GLN A 758 -19.58 19.05 -6.24
N ILE A 759 -20.79 18.82 -5.71
CA ILE A 759 -21.92 19.77 -5.82
C ILE A 759 -21.92 20.82 -4.68
N GLY A 760 -20.80 20.99 -3.98
CA GLY A 760 -20.66 22.03 -2.98
C GLY A 760 -19.25 22.57 -2.95
N GLU A 761 -18.85 23.32 -3.98
CA GLU A 761 -17.80 24.36 -3.91
C GLU A 761 -17.58 24.99 -5.29
N THR A 762 -18.31 26.08 -5.58
CA THR A 762 -17.90 27.11 -6.56
C THR A 762 -17.20 28.24 -5.81
N PRO A 763 -16.13 28.85 -6.35
CA PRO A 763 -15.25 29.75 -5.61
C PRO A 763 -15.85 31.17 -5.56
N LEU A 764 -16.62 31.47 -4.52
CA LEU A 764 -17.08 32.83 -4.25
C LEU A 764 -17.29 33.12 -2.76
N PHE A 765 -16.41 32.65 -1.87
CA PHE A 765 -16.43 33.07 -0.46
C PHE A 765 -15.01 33.03 0.15
N HIS A 766 -14.13 33.94 -0.29
CA HIS A 766 -12.93 34.32 0.46
C HIS A 766 -13.15 35.71 1.07
N SER A 767 -13.89 35.77 2.16
CA SER A 767 -13.68 36.79 3.18
C SER A 767 -14.27 36.29 4.49
N LEU A 768 -13.47 36.32 5.55
CA LEU A 768 -13.78 35.94 6.92
C LEU A 768 -13.64 34.44 7.17
N LEU A 769 -12.55 34.04 7.82
CA LEU A 769 -12.60 33.44 9.16
C LEU A 769 -11.17 33.31 9.70
N ASP A 770 -10.99 33.96 10.85
CA ASP A 770 -9.75 34.10 11.61
C ASP A 770 -9.29 32.78 12.26
N SER A 771 -8.01 32.81 12.62
CA SER A 771 -7.28 31.90 13.49
C SER A 771 -8.10 31.39 14.69
N ASP A 772 -8.41 30.08 14.75
CA ASP A 772 -8.40 29.31 16.01
C ASP A 772 -8.66 27.79 15.89
N THR A 773 -8.90 27.22 14.71
CA THR A 773 -9.22 25.79 14.57
C THR A 773 -7.99 24.89 14.30
N LYS A 774 -7.08 24.77 15.28
CA LYS A 774 -5.96 23.79 15.24
C LYS A 774 -6.35 22.36 15.66
N VAL A 775 -7.56 22.16 16.19
CA VAL A 775 -7.97 20.86 16.79
C VAL A 775 -8.71 19.95 15.80
N SER A 776 -9.27 20.49 14.72
CA SER A 776 -9.99 19.72 13.68
C SER A 776 -9.06 19.00 12.70
N GLN A 777 -7.85 19.52 12.45
CA GLN A 777 -6.90 18.96 11.47
C GLN A 777 -6.20 17.67 11.94
N LEU A 778 -5.86 17.55 13.23
CA LEU A 778 -5.09 16.40 13.75
C LEU A 778 -5.93 15.11 13.86
N THR A 779 -7.23 15.23 14.12
CA THR A 779 -8.17 14.10 14.11
C THR A 779 -8.36 13.55 12.69
N LEU A 780 -8.27 14.44 11.70
CA LEU A 780 -8.38 14.11 10.29
C LEU A 780 -7.14 13.43 9.73
N THR A 781 -5.95 13.86 10.13
CA THR A 781 -4.68 13.22 9.73
C THR A 781 -4.57 11.79 10.28
N ALA A 782 -4.95 11.55 11.54
CA ALA A 782 -4.89 10.22 12.15
C ALA A 782 -5.85 9.18 11.49
N ILE A 783 -6.92 9.65 10.84
CA ILE A 783 -7.93 8.80 10.18
C ILE A 783 -7.70 8.70 8.67
N ALA A 784 -7.16 9.74 8.03
CA ALA A 784 -6.76 9.72 6.63
C ALA A 784 -5.53 8.82 6.36
N GLU A 785 -4.59 8.76 7.33
CA GLU A 785 -3.39 7.92 7.27
C GLU A 785 -3.69 6.42 7.50
N ASN A 786 -4.70 6.10 8.32
CA ASN A 786 -5.06 4.71 8.60
C ASN A 786 -6.10 4.18 7.59
N ARG A 787 -5.58 3.84 6.40
CA ARG A 787 -6.22 2.87 5.50
C ARG A 787 -6.37 1.54 6.26
N PHE A 788 -7.51 1.30 6.90
CA PHE A 788 -7.86 -0.08 7.22
C PHE A 788 -8.06 -0.81 5.92
N ASP A 789 -7.11 -1.71 5.71
CA ASP A 789 -6.97 -2.48 4.51
C ASP A 789 -8.27 -3.23 4.22
N ILE A 790 -8.81 -3.01 3.02
CA ILE A 790 -9.83 -3.90 2.45
C ILE A 790 -9.25 -5.32 2.31
N ALA A 791 -7.93 -5.52 2.49
CA ALA A 791 -7.35 -6.84 2.74
C ALA A 791 -8.00 -7.60 3.90
N GLY A 792 -8.62 -6.94 4.89
CA GLY A 792 -9.44 -7.62 5.89
C GLY A 792 -10.70 -8.27 5.28
N VAL A 793 -11.33 -7.64 4.30
CA VAL A 793 -12.49 -8.20 3.56
C VAL A 793 -12.05 -9.31 2.61
N ASP A 794 -10.89 -9.17 1.97
CA ASP A 794 -10.28 -10.25 1.16
C ASP A 794 -9.82 -11.44 2.04
N ALA A 795 -9.31 -11.17 3.25
CA ALA A 795 -8.97 -12.19 4.24
C ALA A 795 -10.22 -12.90 4.78
N ILE A 796 -11.35 -12.22 4.95
CA ILE A 796 -12.64 -12.86 5.28
C ILE A 796 -13.11 -13.74 4.11
N GLY A 797 -12.99 -13.27 2.87
CA GLY A 797 -13.22 -14.08 1.67
C GLY A 797 -12.31 -15.32 1.60
N PHE A 798 -11.08 -15.22 2.12
CA PHE A 798 -10.16 -16.35 2.26
C PHE A 798 -10.56 -17.30 3.41
N SER A 799 -11.00 -16.79 4.55
CA SER A 799 -11.47 -17.59 5.69
C SER A 799 -12.76 -18.35 5.39
N LEU A 800 -13.68 -17.78 4.60
CA LEU A 800 -14.88 -18.48 4.14
C LEU A 800 -14.54 -19.71 3.27
N LYS A 801 -13.47 -19.65 2.48
CA LYS A 801 -12.99 -20.81 1.69
C LYS A 801 -12.51 -21.97 2.57
N GLN A 802 -12.24 -21.73 3.85
CA GLN A 802 -11.83 -22.76 4.82
C GLN A 802 -13.03 -23.50 5.43
N ILE A 803 -14.26 -23.00 5.25
CA ILE A 803 -15.47 -23.70 5.72
C ILE A 803 -15.65 -24.98 4.87
N SER A 804 -15.75 -26.12 5.54
CA SER A 804 -16.10 -27.39 4.91
C SER A 804 -17.41 -27.24 4.14
N ASN A 805 -17.41 -27.63 2.86
CA ASN A 805 -18.54 -27.51 1.93
C ASN A 805 -18.83 -26.08 1.42
N TYR A 806 -18.00 -25.07 1.70
CA TYR A 806 -18.16 -23.71 1.12
C TYR A 806 -18.24 -23.72 -0.40
N SER A 807 -17.37 -24.49 -1.06
CA SER A 807 -17.36 -24.63 -2.52
C SER A 807 -18.65 -25.25 -3.07
N GLU A 808 -19.30 -26.13 -2.30
CA GLU A 808 -20.57 -26.74 -2.68
C GLU A 808 -21.73 -25.75 -2.46
N TRP A 809 -21.74 -25.06 -1.32
CA TRP A 809 -22.74 -24.05 -0.96
C TRP A 809 -22.73 -22.85 -1.92
N LYS A 810 -21.54 -22.33 -2.26
CA LYS A 810 -21.37 -21.20 -3.19
C LYS A 810 -21.98 -21.45 -4.57
N ASN A 811 -22.00 -22.71 -5.02
CA ASN A 811 -22.48 -23.10 -6.34
C ASN A 811 -23.98 -23.44 -6.37
N LYS A 812 -24.66 -23.35 -5.23
CA LYS A 812 -26.11 -23.56 -5.09
C LYS A 812 -26.82 -22.21 -4.98
N PRO A 813 -28.05 -22.04 -5.51
CA PRO A 813 -28.85 -20.85 -5.22
C PRO A 813 -29.19 -20.82 -3.73
N HIS A 814 -28.75 -19.77 -3.02
CA HIS A 814 -28.91 -19.62 -1.58
C HIS A 814 -29.35 -18.20 -1.21
N ALA A 815 -29.99 -18.05 -0.05
CA ALA A 815 -30.40 -16.76 0.50
C ALA A 815 -30.43 -16.79 2.03
N ILE A 816 -30.43 -15.61 2.63
CA ILE A 816 -30.74 -15.41 4.05
C ILE A 816 -32.10 -14.72 4.12
N CYS A 817 -33.02 -15.25 4.90
CA CYS A 817 -34.34 -14.66 5.09
C CYS A 817 -34.55 -14.32 6.56
N TYR A 818 -34.85 -13.06 6.87
CA TYR A 818 -35.32 -12.67 8.18
C TYR A 818 -36.85 -12.72 8.22
N TYR A 819 -37.39 -13.45 9.19
CA TYR A 819 -38.83 -13.57 9.43
C TYR A 819 -39.20 -13.00 10.80
N GLY A 820 -40.14 -12.04 10.81
CA GLY A 820 -40.64 -11.42 12.03
C GLY A 820 -41.26 -10.05 11.77
N PRO A 821 -41.45 -9.20 12.80
CA PRO A 821 -41.90 -7.84 12.59
C PRO A 821 -40.93 -7.10 11.66
N LEU A 822 -41.47 -6.30 10.74
CA LEU A 822 -40.68 -5.55 9.78
C LEU A 822 -39.56 -4.77 10.50
N PRO A 823 -38.29 -4.95 10.11
CA PRO A 823 -37.17 -4.31 10.79
C PRO A 823 -37.05 -2.81 10.45
N TYR A 824 -37.97 -2.26 9.65
CA TYR A 824 -37.94 -0.89 9.18
C TYR A 824 -37.86 0.06 10.39
N ALA A 825 -36.64 0.60 10.57
CA ALA A 825 -36.21 1.61 11.54
C ALA A 825 -35.67 1.17 12.92
N ALA A 826 -35.66 -0.09 13.34
CA ALA A 826 -35.34 -0.42 14.76
C ALA A 826 -34.09 -1.28 15.02
N ASN A 827 -33.55 -2.02 14.04
CA ASN A 827 -32.49 -3.00 14.31
C ASN A 827 -31.25 -2.85 13.41
N VAL A 828 -30.32 -2.01 13.86
CA VAL A 828 -29.03 -1.73 13.18
C VAL A 828 -28.24 -3.02 12.88
N ARG A 829 -28.37 -4.06 13.72
CA ARG A 829 -27.69 -5.34 13.53
C ARG A 829 -28.17 -6.08 12.29
N LEU A 830 -29.48 -6.16 12.09
CA LEU A 830 -30.08 -6.82 10.93
C LEU A 830 -29.79 -6.04 9.64
N ILE A 831 -29.83 -4.71 9.70
CA ILE A 831 -29.49 -3.84 8.58
C ILE A 831 -28.03 -4.06 8.16
N GLY A 832 -27.09 -4.05 9.13
CA GLY A 832 -25.68 -4.30 8.87
C GLY A 832 -25.40 -5.68 8.26
N LEU A 833 -26.10 -6.72 8.72
CA LEU A 833 -26.00 -8.06 8.11
C LEU A 833 -26.55 -8.11 6.69
N ALA A 834 -27.67 -7.44 6.42
CA ALA A 834 -28.27 -7.40 5.09
C ALA A 834 -27.37 -6.68 4.07
N GLU A 835 -26.80 -5.54 4.44
CA GLU A 835 -25.86 -4.80 3.58
C GLU A 835 -24.61 -5.64 3.25
N VAL A 836 -24.06 -6.32 4.25
CA VAL A 836 -22.91 -7.21 4.06
C VAL A 836 -23.26 -8.43 3.21
N ALA A 837 -24.39 -9.09 3.46
CA ALA A 837 -24.84 -10.24 2.68
C ALA A 837 -25.02 -9.85 1.21
N ASN A 838 -25.66 -8.71 0.94
CA ASN A 838 -25.81 -8.17 -0.40
C ASN A 838 -24.44 -7.89 -1.06
N SER A 839 -23.46 -7.37 -0.31
CA SER A 839 -22.09 -7.17 -0.81
C SER A 839 -21.37 -8.48 -1.19
N TRP A 840 -21.80 -9.62 -0.61
CA TRP A 840 -21.31 -10.96 -0.94
C TRP A 840 -22.15 -11.66 -2.02
N ASN A 841 -23.09 -10.96 -2.65
CA ASN A 841 -24.09 -11.51 -3.57
C ASN A 841 -24.96 -12.61 -2.93
N ILE A 842 -25.19 -12.54 -1.62
CA ILE A 842 -26.15 -13.37 -0.90
C ILE A 842 -27.44 -12.55 -0.76
N PRO A 843 -28.54 -12.92 -1.43
CA PRO A 843 -29.82 -12.25 -1.24
C PRO A 843 -30.23 -12.26 0.23
N PHE A 844 -30.49 -11.08 0.79
CA PHE A 844 -31.06 -10.93 2.12
C PHE A 844 -32.52 -10.49 2.00
N LEU A 845 -33.43 -11.38 2.38
CA LEU A 845 -34.88 -11.21 2.24
C LEU A 845 -35.49 -10.84 3.59
N PHE A 846 -36.52 -10.00 3.56
CA PHE A 846 -37.30 -9.64 4.74
C PHE A 846 -38.74 -10.10 4.53
N LEU A 847 -39.23 -10.96 5.41
CA LEU A 847 -40.61 -11.39 5.43
C LEU A 847 -41.29 -10.92 6.72
N GLU A 848 -42.35 -10.14 6.54
CA GLU A 848 -43.18 -9.66 7.65
C GLU A 848 -44.08 -10.78 8.17
N GLU A 849 -44.14 -10.90 9.50
CA GLU A 849 -45.09 -11.76 10.20
C GLU A 849 -46.54 -11.41 9.79
N GLY A 850 -47.32 -12.40 9.32
CA GLY A 850 -48.65 -12.21 8.74
C GLY A 850 -48.69 -12.00 7.23
N ARG A 851 -47.54 -12.03 6.52
CA ARG A 851 -47.45 -11.97 5.05
C ARG A 851 -46.79 -13.22 4.45
N GLU A 852 -47.13 -14.40 4.96
CA GLU A 852 -46.48 -15.68 4.62
C GLU A 852 -46.75 -16.19 3.21
N ALA A 853 -47.71 -15.61 2.48
CA ALA A 853 -48.11 -16.05 1.13
C ALA A 853 -46.95 -16.11 0.12
N GLY A 854 -45.93 -15.26 0.26
CA GLY A 854 -44.74 -15.25 -0.60
C GLY A 854 -43.63 -16.22 -0.17
N PHE A 855 -43.77 -16.91 0.96
CA PHE A 855 -42.70 -17.76 1.49
C PHE A 855 -42.50 -19.04 0.67
N HIS A 856 -43.57 -19.61 0.13
CA HIS A 856 -43.47 -20.79 -0.75
C HIS A 856 -42.67 -20.48 -2.01
N GLU A 857 -42.86 -19.30 -2.62
CA GLU A 857 -42.08 -18.87 -3.79
C GLU A 857 -40.59 -18.70 -3.45
N ILE A 858 -40.27 -18.17 -2.26
CA ILE A 858 -38.90 -18.07 -1.76
C ILE A 858 -38.28 -19.47 -1.59
N LEU A 859 -39.03 -20.42 -1.02
CA LEU A 859 -38.57 -21.80 -0.83
C LEU A 859 -38.33 -22.54 -2.16
N GLU A 860 -39.14 -22.27 -3.19
CA GLU A 860 -38.95 -22.84 -4.52
C GLU A 860 -37.74 -22.22 -5.25
N GLN A 861 -37.44 -20.94 -4.98
CA GLN A 861 -36.38 -20.20 -5.66
C GLN A 861 -34.97 -20.54 -5.15
N TYR A 862 -34.81 -20.87 -3.87
CA TYR A 862 -33.50 -21.08 -3.24
C TYR A 862 -33.33 -22.51 -2.71
N SER A 863 -32.23 -23.15 -3.11
CA SER A 863 -31.93 -24.54 -2.73
C SER A 863 -31.38 -24.69 -1.30
N GLU A 864 -30.77 -23.64 -0.75
CA GLU A 864 -30.24 -23.57 0.62
C GLU A 864 -30.67 -22.24 1.24
N LEU A 865 -31.63 -22.29 2.18
CA LEU A 865 -32.16 -21.09 2.83
C LEU A 865 -31.81 -21.07 4.32
N VAL A 866 -31.14 -20.00 4.76
CA VAL A 866 -30.92 -19.71 6.18
C VAL A 866 -32.01 -18.77 6.66
N ILE A 867 -32.91 -19.26 7.52
CA ILE A 867 -34.04 -18.50 8.03
C ILE A 867 -33.71 -18.00 9.42
N ILE A 868 -33.65 -16.68 9.59
CA ILE A 868 -33.45 -16.02 10.87
C ILE A 868 -34.83 -15.59 11.40
N VAL A 869 -35.29 -16.23 12.46
CA VAL A 869 -36.57 -15.96 13.09
C VAL A 869 -36.40 -14.97 14.23
N ALA A 870 -37.21 -13.92 14.24
CA ALA A 870 -37.12 -12.82 15.20
C ALA A 870 -37.27 -13.24 16.66
N HIS A 871 -38.17 -14.19 16.94
CA HIS A 871 -38.48 -14.71 18.28
C HIS A 871 -38.89 -16.18 18.21
N ALA A 872 -38.76 -16.92 19.32
CA ALA A 872 -39.19 -18.32 19.37
C ALA A 872 -40.71 -18.47 19.12
N GLU A 873 -41.52 -17.51 19.52
CA GLU A 873 -42.96 -17.45 19.23
C GLU A 873 -43.24 -17.43 17.73
N SER A 874 -42.43 -16.74 16.93
CA SER A 874 -42.64 -16.64 15.49
C SER A 874 -42.38 -17.96 14.76
N LEU A 875 -41.73 -18.94 15.42
CA LEU A 875 -41.50 -20.27 14.87
C LEU A 875 -42.83 -21.01 14.58
N GLU A 876 -43.85 -20.79 15.40
CA GLU A 876 -45.16 -21.45 15.24
C GLU A 876 -45.82 -21.05 13.91
N LYS A 877 -45.58 -19.83 13.43
CA LYS A 877 -46.27 -19.29 12.24
C LYS A 877 -45.69 -19.80 10.94
N ILE A 878 -44.39 -20.09 10.92
CA ILE A 878 -43.73 -20.69 9.76
C ILE A 878 -43.66 -22.21 9.86
N GLU A 879 -44.25 -22.83 10.89
CA GLU A 879 -44.11 -24.27 11.16
C GLU A 879 -44.52 -25.16 9.98
N HIS A 880 -45.59 -24.77 9.28
CA HIS A 880 -46.13 -25.48 8.12
C HIS A 880 -45.20 -25.42 6.89
N LEU A 881 -44.19 -24.55 6.93
CA LEU A 881 -43.21 -24.31 5.87
C LEU A 881 -41.87 -25.01 6.16
N ILE A 882 -41.70 -25.60 7.36
CA ILE A 882 -40.47 -26.27 7.83
C ILE A 882 -40.39 -27.75 7.37
N TYR A 883 -41.38 -28.26 6.63
CA TYR A 883 -41.45 -29.67 6.22
C TYR A 883 -40.34 -30.13 5.24
N GLU A 884 -39.53 -29.21 4.69
CA GLU A 884 -38.42 -29.57 3.79
C GLU A 884 -37.07 -29.70 4.53
N PRO A 885 -36.35 -30.82 4.39
CA PRO A 885 -35.10 -31.11 5.12
C PRO A 885 -33.88 -30.26 4.69
N LYS A 886 -34.07 -29.23 3.87
CA LYS A 886 -32.98 -28.42 3.28
C LYS A 886 -32.73 -27.09 3.99
N ASN A 887 -33.66 -26.61 4.81
CA ASN A 887 -33.55 -25.28 5.42
C ASN A 887 -32.78 -25.31 6.75
N LYS A 888 -32.04 -24.24 7.04
CA LYS A 888 -31.36 -24.03 8.34
C LYS A 888 -32.05 -22.90 9.09
N ILE A 889 -32.58 -23.18 10.28
CA ILE A 889 -33.30 -22.19 11.08
C ILE A 889 -32.39 -21.66 12.19
N ILE A 890 -32.37 -20.33 12.33
CA ILE A 890 -31.68 -19.60 13.40
C ILE A 890 -32.73 -18.84 14.19
N VAL A 891 -32.70 -18.95 15.51
CA VAL A 891 -33.65 -18.27 16.41
C VAL A 891 -32.93 -17.21 17.22
N PHE A 892 -33.47 -15.99 17.30
CA PHE A 892 -32.97 -14.98 18.25
C PHE A 892 -33.41 -15.31 19.68
N ALA A 893 -32.45 -15.67 20.54
CA ALA A 893 -32.64 -15.84 21.97
C ALA A 893 -32.56 -14.46 22.67
N ARG A 894 -33.71 -13.80 22.84
CA ARG A 894 -33.80 -12.49 23.49
C ARG A 894 -34.08 -12.61 24.99
N TYR A 895 -33.47 -11.71 25.75
CA TYR A 895 -33.70 -11.52 27.18
C TYR A 895 -34.60 -10.31 27.50
N PHE A 896 -34.60 -9.28 26.63
CA PHE A 896 -35.07 -7.92 26.97
C PHE A 896 -36.59 -7.66 26.99
N ASN A 897 -37.44 -8.67 26.80
CA ASN A 897 -38.90 -8.45 26.82
C ASN A 897 -39.57 -8.58 28.20
N ASP A 898 -38.82 -8.90 29.26
CA ASP A 898 -39.38 -9.00 30.60
C ASP A 898 -38.45 -8.38 31.64
N VAL A 899 -38.58 -7.07 31.82
CA VAL A 899 -38.11 -6.40 33.04
C VAL A 899 -39.09 -6.77 34.17
N ASN A 900 -39.06 -8.04 34.60
CA ASN A 900 -39.58 -8.55 35.88
C ASN A 900 -39.38 -10.07 36.11
N LEU A 901 -38.36 -10.73 35.53
CA LEU A 901 -38.24 -12.19 35.68
C LEU A 901 -37.11 -12.68 36.60
N GLN A 902 -37.53 -13.53 37.53
CA GLN A 902 -36.71 -14.33 38.41
C GLN A 902 -35.98 -15.47 37.65
N PRO A 903 -34.82 -15.96 38.14
CA PRO A 903 -33.85 -16.73 37.36
C PRO A 903 -34.19 -18.21 37.08
N THR A 904 -35.46 -18.64 37.09
CA THR A 904 -35.81 -20.09 37.07
C THR A 904 -36.68 -20.54 35.90
N LYS A 905 -37.02 -19.66 34.96
CA LYS A 905 -37.67 -20.01 33.69
C LYS A 905 -36.83 -19.42 32.55
N VAL A 906 -36.78 -20.07 31.38
CA VAL A 906 -36.27 -19.42 30.16
C VAL A 906 -36.99 -18.06 30.08
N PRO A 907 -36.27 -16.93 30.08
CA PRO A 907 -36.90 -15.64 30.32
C PRO A 907 -38.02 -15.40 29.29
N GLY A 908 -39.25 -15.24 29.78
CA GLY A 908 -40.37 -14.67 29.03
C GLY A 908 -41.05 -15.49 27.93
N MET A 909 -40.78 -16.79 27.80
CA MET A 909 -41.41 -17.58 26.73
C MET A 909 -42.79 -18.12 27.11
N THR A 910 -43.75 -18.01 26.17
CA THR A 910 -45.07 -18.61 26.33
C THR A 910 -45.01 -20.14 26.28
N LEU A 911 -45.97 -20.85 26.90
CA LEU A 911 -46.04 -22.32 26.82
C LEU A 911 -46.08 -22.83 25.38
N LYS A 912 -46.74 -22.09 24.48
CA LYS A 912 -46.79 -22.42 23.04
C LYS A 912 -45.42 -22.30 22.35
N ALA A 913 -44.62 -21.31 22.73
CA ALA A 913 -43.26 -21.16 22.21
C ALA A 913 -42.36 -22.31 22.68
N LEU A 914 -42.51 -22.75 23.94
CA LEU A 914 -41.80 -23.92 24.47
C LEU A 914 -42.21 -25.20 23.75
N ASP A 915 -43.51 -25.43 23.54
CA ASP A 915 -44.02 -26.59 22.78
C ASP A 915 -43.48 -26.58 21.34
N SER A 916 -43.40 -25.41 20.71
CA SER A 916 -42.87 -25.26 19.35
C SER A 916 -41.37 -25.55 19.28
N LEU A 917 -40.59 -25.05 20.24
CA LEU A 917 -39.16 -25.35 20.36
C LEU A 917 -38.92 -26.84 20.58
N GLU A 918 -39.68 -27.48 21.46
CA GLU A 918 -39.58 -28.92 21.71
C GLU A 918 -39.88 -29.73 20.43
N LYS A 919 -40.98 -29.40 19.75
CA LYS A 919 -41.46 -30.07 18.53
C LYS A 919 -40.49 -29.95 17.35
N TYR A 920 -39.81 -28.81 17.20
CA TYR A 920 -39.01 -28.48 16.00
C TYR A 920 -37.51 -28.28 16.24
N SER A 921 -37.03 -28.49 17.46
CA SER A 921 -35.61 -28.40 17.85
C SER A 921 -34.63 -29.02 16.84
N LYS A 922 -34.96 -30.19 16.30
CA LYS A 922 -34.14 -30.91 15.30
C LYS A 922 -33.93 -30.16 13.97
N PHE A 923 -34.71 -29.13 13.68
CA PHE A 923 -34.60 -28.31 12.47
C PHE A 923 -33.90 -26.97 12.73
N ILE A 924 -33.63 -26.65 14.00
CA ILE A 924 -32.94 -25.43 14.41
C ILE A 924 -31.44 -25.71 14.40
N ALA A 925 -30.71 -24.93 13.60
CA ALA A 925 -29.25 -25.03 13.50
C ALA A 925 -28.55 -24.40 14.70
N LEU A 926 -29.06 -23.26 15.19
CA LEU A 926 -28.43 -22.47 16.25
C LEU A 926 -29.41 -21.43 16.82
N ALA A 927 -29.25 -21.06 18.09
CA ALA A 927 -29.83 -19.85 18.67
C ALA A 927 -28.76 -18.75 18.81
N ILE A 928 -29.09 -17.50 18.51
CA ILE A 928 -28.17 -16.35 18.67
C ILE A 928 -28.63 -15.43 19.79
N SER A 929 -27.72 -15.01 20.66
CA SER A 929 -28.02 -14.09 21.77
C SER A 929 -27.06 -12.91 21.79
N GLU A 930 -27.44 -11.83 22.45
CA GLU A 930 -26.56 -10.69 22.69
C GLU A 930 -25.69 -10.86 23.93
N LEU A 931 -25.67 -12.03 24.58
CA LEU A 931 -24.99 -12.24 25.87
C LEU A 931 -23.60 -12.84 25.69
N SER A 932 -22.75 -12.70 26.70
CA SER A 932 -21.44 -13.33 26.77
C SER A 932 -21.64 -14.83 26.94
N LEU A 933 -20.58 -15.63 26.82
CA LEU A 933 -20.68 -17.06 27.08
C LEU A 933 -21.22 -17.33 28.50
N GLU A 934 -20.72 -16.58 29.49
CA GLU A 934 -21.18 -16.64 30.89
C GLU A 934 -22.68 -16.29 31.01
N GLY A 935 -23.12 -15.22 30.34
CA GLY A 935 -24.54 -14.85 30.31
C GLY A 935 -25.41 -15.91 29.60
N ASN A 936 -24.89 -16.53 28.54
CA ASN A 936 -25.58 -17.64 27.86
C ASN A 936 -25.74 -18.85 28.76
N HIS A 937 -24.71 -19.21 29.53
CA HIS A 937 -24.83 -20.27 30.55
C HIS A 937 -25.89 -19.92 31.60
N TYR A 938 -25.92 -18.66 32.03
CA TYR A 938 -26.85 -18.22 33.06
C TYR A 938 -28.32 -18.21 32.58
N PHE A 939 -28.59 -17.65 31.39
CA PHE A 939 -29.96 -17.40 30.93
C PHE A 939 -30.50 -18.40 29.91
N PHE A 940 -29.62 -19.10 29.17
CA PHE A 940 -30.02 -19.92 28.01
C PHE A 940 -29.48 -21.36 28.06
N SER A 941 -28.93 -21.83 29.19
CA SER A 941 -28.44 -23.21 29.34
C SER A 941 -29.45 -24.28 28.93
N ARG A 942 -30.75 -24.05 29.19
CA ARG A 942 -31.84 -24.96 28.81
C ARG A 942 -31.97 -25.18 27.30
N TYR A 943 -31.60 -24.22 26.44
CA TYR A 943 -31.57 -24.41 24.98
C TYR A 943 -30.66 -25.57 24.60
N VAL A 944 -29.50 -25.66 25.24
CA VAL A 944 -28.56 -26.75 25.03
C VAL A 944 -29.04 -28.01 25.76
N THR A 945 -29.26 -27.93 27.07
CA THR A 945 -29.46 -29.13 27.90
C THR A 945 -30.80 -29.84 27.67
N GLU A 946 -31.87 -29.11 27.36
CA GLU A 946 -33.21 -29.68 27.16
C GLU A 946 -33.59 -29.84 25.69
N TYR A 947 -33.19 -28.89 24.83
CA TYR A 947 -33.60 -28.88 23.42
C TYR A 947 -32.49 -29.25 22.42
N GLY A 948 -31.23 -29.38 22.86
CA GLY A 948 -30.11 -29.70 21.97
C GLY A 948 -29.76 -28.61 20.96
N ILE A 949 -30.15 -27.36 21.23
CA ILE A 949 -29.92 -26.22 20.36
C ILE A 949 -28.70 -25.44 20.89
N PRO A 950 -27.59 -25.35 20.14
CA PRO A 950 -26.44 -24.55 20.55
C PRO A 950 -26.80 -23.05 20.63
N VAL A 951 -26.14 -22.30 21.52
CA VAL A 951 -26.36 -20.86 21.68
C VAL A 951 -25.08 -20.08 21.38
N MET A 952 -25.08 -19.27 20.33
CA MET A 952 -23.95 -18.43 19.93
C MET A 952 -24.09 -17.03 20.50
N SER A 953 -23.00 -16.55 21.11
CA SER A 953 -22.84 -15.14 21.47
C SER A 953 -22.67 -14.32 20.19
N PHE A 954 -23.58 -13.40 19.92
CA PHE A 954 -23.64 -12.63 18.68
C PHE A 954 -23.64 -11.12 18.98
N PRO A 955 -22.46 -10.54 19.25
CA PRO A 955 -22.35 -9.15 19.65
C PRO A 955 -22.56 -8.18 18.48
N TRP A 956 -22.59 -6.88 18.80
CA TRP A 956 -22.60 -5.81 17.80
C TRP A 956 -21.36 -5.86 16.90
N GLY A 957 -21.51 -5.28 15.72
CA GLY A 957 -20.43 -5.10 14.75
C GLY A 957 -20.57 -3.74 14.08
N VAL A 958 -19.52 -3.30 13.40
CA VAL A 958 -19.51 -2.04 12.67
C VAL A 958 -19.99 -2.28 11.24
N ASN A 959 -20.94 -1.44 10.82
CA ASN A 959 -21.31 -1.32 9.41
C ASN A 959 -20.38 -0.30 8.75
N ILE A 960 -19.37 -0.81 8.04
CA ILE A 960 -18.33 -0.01 7.39
C ILE A 960 -18.84 0.84 6.21
N TYR A 961 -20.09 0.64 5.77
CA TYR A 961 -20.71 1.46 4.73
C TYR A 961 -21.40 2.70 5.29
N SER A 962 -21.82 2.66 6.56
CA SER A 962 -22.61 3.72 7.19
C SER A 962 -21.89 4.40 8.37
N HIS A 963 -21.01 3.70 9.09
CA HIS A 963 -20.32 4.20 10.27
C HIS A 963 -18.85 4.43 9.96
N VAL A 964 -18.60 5.51 9.23
CA VAL A 964 -17.26 6.00 8.86
C VAL A 964 -17.06 7.38 9.45
N SER A 965 -15.82 7.76 9.73
CA SER A 965 -15.53 9.11 10.24
C SER A 965 -15.91 10.19 9.22
N ALA A 966 -16.50 11.28 9.70
CA ALA A 966 -16.82 12.45 8.91
C ALA A 966 -15.78 13.55 9.15
N PRO A 967 -15.38 14.29 8.09
CA PRO A 967 -14.42 15.38 8.23
C PRO A 967 -15.09 16.66 8.73
N VAL A 968 -15.42 16.67 10.03
CA VAL A 968 -16.20 17.73 10.66
C VAL A 968 -15.41 18.33 11.82
N GLU A 969 -15.55 19.63 12.03
CA GLU A 969 -14.90 20.28 13.17
C GLU A 969 -15.56 19.86 14.48
N LEU A 970 -14.80 19.96 15.58
CA LEU A 970 -15.36 19.73 16.91
C LEU A 970 -16.31 20.88 17.25
N GLU A 971 -17.58 20.55 17.38
CA GLU A 971 -18.63 21.51 17.74
C GLU A 971 -18.98 21.47 19.22
N ARG A 972 -18.59 20.39 19.93
CA ARG A 972 -18.97 20.14 21.32
C ARG A 972 -17.96 19.28 22.05
N ASP A 973 -17.90 19.45 23.36
CA ASP A 973 -17.02 18.68 24.25
C ASP A 973 -17.55 17.26 24.41
N LEU A 974 -18.85 17.13 24.71
CA LEU A 974 -19.46 15.85 25.09
C LEU A 974 -20.65 15.51 24.20
N PHE A 975 -20.77 14.24 23.84
CA PHE A 975 -21.94 13.71 23.15
C PHE A 975 -22.40 12.40 23.79
N PHE A 976 -23.72 12.30 24.00
CA PHE A 976 -24.36 11.09 24.46
C PHE A 976 -25.65 10.84 23.68
N ILE A 977 -25.89 9.58 23.32
CA ILE A 977 -27.16 9.12 22.76
C ILE A 977 -27.65 7.91 23.54
N GLY A 978 -28.91 7.95 24.00
CA GLY A 978 -29.51 6.84 24.76
C GLY A 978 -30.89 7.17 25.33
N THR A 979 -31.48 6.26 26.08
CA THR A 979 -32.80 6.44 26.71
C THR A 979 -32.65 7.07 28.09
N PHE A 980 -33.31 8.20 28.36
CA PHE A 980 -33.18 8.86 29.66
C PHE A 980 -33.81 8.05 30.80
N SER A 981 -35.03 7.53 30.62
CA SER A 981 -35.78 6.80 31.67
C SER A 981 -35.02 5.59 32.24
N GLU A 982 -34.19 4.92 31.43
CA GLU A 982 -33.36 3.78 31.84
C GLU A 982 -32.07 4.19 32.58
N LYS A 983 -31.58 5.41 32.33
CA LYS A 983 -30.26 5.88 32.79
C LYS A 983 -30.35 7.05 33.77
N ALA A 984 -31.57 7.56 34.03
CA ALA A 984 -31.83 8.79 34.75
C ALA A 984 -31.18 8.82 36.14
N SER A 985 -31.30 7.76 36.93
CA SER A 985 -30.73 7.71 38.30
C SER A 985 -29.21 7.88 38.27
N ARG A 986 -28.50 7.13 37.41
CA ARG A 986 -27.06 7.29 37.25
C ARG A 986 -26.69 8.68 36.76
N PHE A 987 -27.38 9.17 35.73
CA PHE A 987 -27.11 10.47 35.12
C PHE A 987 -27.37 11.66 36.07
N GLN A 988 -28.45 11.61 36.85
CA GLN A 988 -28.84 12.66 37.78
C GLN A 988 -27.98 12.68 39.04
N ASP A 989 -27.69 11.52 39.64
CA ASP A 989 -27.04 11.46 40.95
C ASP A 989 -25.52 11.70 40.86
N PHE A 990 -24.88 11.33 39.75
CA PHE A 990 -23.42 11.31 39.65
C PHE A 990 -22.83 12.22 38.56
N TRP A 991 -23.58 12.51 37.50
CA TRP A 991 -23.04 13.17 36.30
C TRP A 991 -23.64 14.56 36.03
N LEU A 992 -24.80 14.86 36.60
CA LEU A 992 -25.59 16.05 36.27
C LEU A 992 -24.86 17.37 36.52
N GLU A 993 -24.43 17.65 37.75
CA GLU A 993 -23.78 18.91 38.07
C GLU A 993 -22.36 19.03 37.48
N PRO A 994 -21.50 18.00 37.54
CA PRO A 994 -20.13 18.09 37.01
C PRO A 994 -20.06 18.27 35.49
N LEU A 995 -21.01 17.72 34.73
CA LEU A 995 -20.97 17.76 33.26
C LEU A 995 -21.60 19.03 32.66
N LYS A 996 -22.39 19.79 33.42
CA LYS A 996 -23.01 21.05 32.96
C LYS A 996 -22.01 22.11 32.52
N LYS A 997 -20.76 22.05 33.01
CA LYS A 997 -19.70 23.01 32.66
C LYS A 997 -19.17 22.84 31.22
N TYR A 998 -19.45 21.71 30.58
CA TYR A 998 -19.00 21.40 29.22
C TYR A 998 -20.10 21.68 28.19
N ASN A 999 -19.69 22.02 26.96
CA ASN A 999 -20.61 22.09 25.83
C ASN A 999 -21.01 20.67 25.41
N HIS A 1000 -22.27 20.29 25.64
CA HIS A 1000 -22.73 18.91 25.47
C HIS A 1000 -23.98 18.80 24.61
N LEU A 1001 -24.12 17.66 23.92
CA LEU A 1001 -25.35 17.26 23.25
C LEU A 1001 -25.82 15.90 23.75
N LEU A 1002 -27.06 15.87 24.26
CA LEU A 1002 -27.76 14.66 24.70
C LEU A 1002 -28.93 14.42 23.74
N ILE A 1003 -28.96 13.23 23.12
CA ILE A 1003 -30.00 12.82 22.19
C ILE A 1003 -30.69 11.55 22.71
N GLY A 1004 -32.02 11.55 22.62
CA GLY A 1004 -32.83 10.36 22.82
C GLY A 1004 -34.14 10.67 23.52
N PRO A 1005 -34.98 9.66 23.75
CA PRO A 1005 -36.27 9.85 24.40
C PRO A 1005 -36.07 10.36 25.84
N ASP A 1006 -36.94 11.29 26.22
CA ASP A 1006 -37.11 11.84 27.58
C ASP A 1006 -35.94 12.67 28.14
N TRP A 1007 -34.90 12.97 27.36
CA TRP A 1007 -33.78 13.82 27.82
C TRP A 1007 -34.17 15.27 28.11
N THR A 1008 -35.23 15.80 27.48
CA THR A 1008 -35.78 17.13 27.83
C THR A 1008 -36.41 17.18 29.21
N GLN A 1009 -36.69 16.02 29.82
CA GLN A 1009 -37.18 15.94 31.21
C GLN A 1009 -36.02 15.98 32.23
N SER A 1010 -34.77 15.96 31.75
CA SER A 1010 -33.57 16.09 32.58
C SER A 1010 -33.28 17.55 32.92
N SER A 1011 -32.47 17.77 33.95
CA SER A 1011 -32.07 19.09 34.46
C SER A 1011 -30.95 19.78 33.63
N PHE A 1012 -30.67 19.29 32.42
CA PHE A 1012 -29.70 19.88 31.48
C PHE A 1012 -30.34 20.93 30.57
N LYS A 1013 -29.75 22.13 30.52
CA LYS A 1013 -30.16 23.18 29.58
C LYS A 1013 -29.56 22.85 28.20
N ASN A 1014 -30.40 22.75 27.16
CA ASN A 1014 -30.08 22.38 25.76
C ASN A 1014 -30.23 20.90 25.34
N ALA A 1015 -30.81 20.03 26.18
CA ALA A 1015 -31.16 18.68 25.74
C ALA A 1015 -32.19 18.73 24.58
N LYS A 1016 -31.91 18.09 23.45
CA LYS A 1016 -32.84 17.98 22.32
C LYS A 1016 -33.60 16.65 22.39
N ASN A 1017 -34.92 16.70 22.54
CA ASN A 1017 -35.77 15.52 22.41
C ASN A 1017 -36.01 15.22 20.92
N SER A 1018 -35.00 14.66 20.26
CA SER A 1018 -35.13 14.11 18.91
C SER A 1018 -34.99 12.60 18.98
N PHE A 1019 -36.09 11.88 18.83
CA PHE A 1019 -36.04 10.47 18.49
C PHE A 1019 -35.38 10.34 17.12
N LEU A 1020 -34.29 9.56 17.02
CA LEU A 1020 -33.68 9.21 15.75
C LEU A 1020 -34.11 7.79 15.39
N THR A 1021 -34.74 7.63 14.23
CA THR A 1021 -34.90 6.31 13.62
C THR A 1021 -33.52 5.67 13.36
N ALA A 1022 -33.42 4.35 13.22
CA ALA A 1022 -32.13 3.71 12.91
C ALA A 1022 -31.50 4.25 11.61
N GLU A 1023 -32.32 4.59 10.62
CA GLU A 1023 -31.86 5.19 9.37
C GLU A 1023 -31.28 6.61 9.59
N GLU A 1024 -31.97 7.43 10.38
CA GLU A 1024 -31.48 8.76 10.73
C GLU A 1024 -30.23 8.69 11.62
N PHE A 1025 -30.17 7.72 12.52
CA PHE A 1025 -28.99 7.46 13.33
C PHE A 1025 -27.81 7.07 12.43
N ASN A 1026 -27.97 6.06 11.56
CA ASN A 1026 -26.90 5.63 10.64
C ASN A 1026 -26.41 6.79 9.77
N ARG A 1027 -27.32 7.65 9.28
CA ARG A 1027 -26.97 8.83 8.49
C ARG A 1027 -26.24 9.91 9.30
N LYS A 1028 -26.63 10.13 10.56
CA LYS A 1028 -26.09 11.21 11.40
C LYS A 1028 -24.92 10.77 12.27
N ALA A 1029 -24.73 9.49 12.51
CA ALA A 1029 -23.70 8.94 13.40
C ALA A 1029 -22.28 9.40 13.05
N PRO A 1030 -21.84 9.35 11.75
CA PRO A 1030 -20.56 9.92 11.34
C PRO A 1030 -20.32 11.34 11.86
N TYR A 1031 -21.27 12.24 11.58
CA TYR A 1031 -21.20 13.63 12.00
C TYR A 1031 -21.28 13.77 13.52
N LEU A 1032 -22.23 13.11 14.19
CA LEU A 1032 -22.45 13.26 15.63
C LEU A 1032 -21.25 12.80 16.46
N TYR A 1033 -20.63 11.67 16.09
CA TYR A 1033 -19.46 11.15 16.79
C TYR A 1033 -18.17 11.90 16.42
N SER A 1034 -17.96 12.27 15.14
CA SER A 1034 -16.76 13.02 14.73
C SER A 1034 -16.77 14.48 15.19
N SER A 1035 -17.95 15.12 15.32
CA SER A 1035 -18.07 16.53 15.77
C SER A 1035 -18.00 16.70 17.29
N SER A 1036 -17.76 15.62 18.03
CA SER A 1036 -17.78 15.62 19.49
C SER A 1036 -16.45 15.18 20.06
N ALA A 1037 -15.96 15.92 21.05
CA ALA A 1037 -14.64 15.70 21.63
C ALA A 1037 -14.57 14.36 22.38
N ILE A 1038 -15.63 14.01 23.11
CA ILE A 1038 -15.79 12.76 23.84
C ILE A 1038 -17.20 12.22 23.60
N ALA A 1039 -17.29 11.00 23.09
CA ALA A 1039 -18.51 10.21 23.06
C ALA A 1039 -18.66 9.45 24.40
N LEU A 1040 -19.62 9.88 25.20
CA LEU A 1040 -19.92 9.25 26.48
C LEU A 1040 -20.60 7.90 26.25
N ASN A 1041 -20.13 6.88 26.95
CA ASN A 1041 -20.78 5.58 26.97
C ASN A 1041 -21.15 5.20 28.39
N LEU A 1042 -22.46 5.02 28.63
CA LEU A 1042 -23.00 4.71 29.94
C LEU A 1042 -23.94 3.51 29.89
N HIS A 1043 -23.69 2.58 30.79
CA HIS A 1043 -24.42 1.34 30.86
C HIS A 1043 -25.46 1.35 32.00
N HIS A 1044 -26.40 0.40 31.98
CA HIS A 1044 -27.41 0.22 33.01
C HIS A 1044 -27.03 -0.97 33.91
N ALA A 1045 -27.78 -1.22 34.98
CA ALA A 1045 -27.41 -2.22 36.00
C ALA A 1045 -27.09 -3.61 35.41
N PHE A 1046 -27.88 -4.07 34.44
CA PHE A 1046 -27.70 -5.37 33.79
C PHE A 1046 -26.42 -5.47 32.93
N GLU A 1047 -26.13 -4.44 32.14
CA GLU A 1047 -24.86 -4.36 31.39
C GLU A 1047 -23.63 -4.34 32.31
N VAL A 1048 -23.76 -3.78 33.52
CA VAL A 1048 -22.68 -3.75 34.52
C VAL A 1048 -22.36 -5.12 35.10
N GLU A 1049 -23.30 -6.07 35.10
CA GLU A 1049 -22.99 -7.48 35.43
C GLU A 1049 -22.00 -8.09 34.44
N GLY A 1050 -21.75 -7.43 33.30
CA GLY A 1050 -20.72 -7.81 32.34
C GLY A 1050 -21.20 -8.84 31.34
N PHE A 1051 -22.50 -9.12 31.28
CA PHE A 1051 -23.06 -10.05 30.31
C PHE A 1051 -23.29 -9.45 28.93
N THR A 1052 -23.40 -8.13 28.78
CA THR A 1052 -23.61 -7.47 27.47
C THR A 1052 -22.95 -6.09 27.41
N CYS A 1053 -22.76 -5.56 26.20
CA CYS A 1053 -22.30 -4.20 25.93
C CYS A 1053 -23.12 -3.59 24.79
N ASN A 1054 -23.31 -2.28 24.80
CA ASN A 1054 -24.07 -1.58 23.77
C ASN A 1054 -23.27 -1.37 22.47
N GLU A 1055 -23.96 -0.96 21.42
CA GLU A 1055 -23.42 -0.70 20.08
C GLU A 1055 -22.49 0.52 20.00
N ARG A 1056 -22.62 1.48 20.93
CA ARG A 1056 -21.88 2.76 20.86
C ARG A 1056 -20.39 2.58 21.00
N VAL A 1057 -19.94 1.59 21.77
CA VAL A 1057 -18.50 1.26 21.90
C VAL A 1057 -17.87 0.80 20.57
N PHE A 1058 -18.70 0.36 19.61
CA PHE A 1058 -18.26 0.00 18.26
C PHE A 1058 -18.46 1.14 17.26
N ASN A 1059 -19.64 1.78 17.28
CA ASN A 1059 -20.00 2.80 16.30
C ASN A 1059 -19.23 4.11 16.49
N ALA A 1060 -19.01 4.52 17.74
CA ALA A 1060 -18.34 5.80 18.02
C ALA A 1060 -16.88 5.78 17.54
N PRO A 1061 -16.03 4.78 17.85
CA PRO A 1061 -14.68 4.77 17.33
C PRO A 1061 -14.64 4.59 15.81
N ALA A 1062 -15.53 3.79 15.22
CA ALA A 1062 -15.64 3.65 13.76
C ALA A 1062 -15.90 4.98 13.04
N CYS A 1063 -16.68 5.85 13.67
CA CYS A 1063 -16.95 7.21 13.22
C CYS A 1063 -15.87 8.21 13.67
N GLY A 1064 -14.70 7.79 14.13
CA GLY A 1064 -13.64 8.70 14.56
C GLY A 1064 -13.94 9.44 15.86
N GLY A 1065 -14.85 8.93 16.70
CA GLY A 1065 -15.14 9.47 18.02
C GLY A 1065 -14.27 8.83 19.12
N PHE A 1066 -13.86 9.63 20.10
CA PHE A 1066 -13.15 9.14 21.29
C PHE A 1066 -14.14 8.71 22.38
N VAL A 1067 -14.05 7.46 22.86
CA VAL A 1067 -15.01 6.89 23.81
C VAL A 1067 -14.46 6.84 25.22
N VAL A 1068 -15.25 7.35 26.17
CA VAL A 1068 -15.07 7.11 27.60
C VAL A 1068 -16.28 6.33 28.10
N SER A 1069 -16.04 5.20 28.77
CA SER A 1069 -17.09 4.27 29.21
C SER A 1069 -17.03 4.01 30.72
N ASP A 1070 -18.17 3.63 31.30
CA ASP A 1070 -18.20 3.03 32.64
C ASP A 1070 -17.73 1.57 32.55
N ARG A 1071 -17.31 1.01 33.69
CA ARG A 1071 -16.76 -0.34 33.74
C ARG A 1071 -17.81 -1.39 33.38
N VAL A 1072 -17.70 -1.92 32.17
CA VAL A 1072 -18.40 -3.12 31.72
C VAL A 1072 -17.37 -4.17 31.33
N ARG A 1073 -17.35 -5.29 32.05
CA ARG A 1073 -16.37 -6.37 31.84
C ARG A 1073 -16.34 -6.80 30.37
N ARG A 1074 -17.51 -6.93 29.74
CA ARG A 1074 -17.62 -7.39 28.34
C ARG A 1074 -16.91 -6.52 27.32
N ILE A 1075 -16.71 -5.22 27.59
CA ILE A 1075 -15.95 -4.36 26.67
C ILE A 1075 -14.51 -4.87 26.54
N ARG A 1076 -13.93 -5.46 27.60
CA ARG A 1076 -12.58 -6.04 27.56
C ARG A 1076 -12.48 -7.34 26.77
N ASP A 1077 -13.59 -7.97 26.43
CA ASP A 1077 -13.60 -9.12 25.52
C ASP A 1077 -13.31 -8.69 24.07
N PHE A 1078 -13.51 -7.39 23.77
CA PHE A 1078 -13.38 -6.82 22.42
C PHE A 1078 -12.28 -5.76 22.33
N PHE A 1079 -12.04 -4.99 23.39
CA PHE A 1079 -11.13 -3.84 23.37
C PHE A 1079 -10.13 -3.83 24.52
N GLY A 1080 -8.87 -3.57 24.17
CA GLY A 1080 -7.77 -3.35 25.10
C GLY A 1080 -7.92 -2.08 25.95
N PRO A 1081 -7.13 -1.95 27.04
CA PRO A 1081 -7.14 -0.80 27.94
C PRO A 1081 -6.65 0.49 27.27
N ASP A 1082 -5.91 0.37 26.17
CA ASP A 1082 -5.36 1.44 25.35
C ASP A 1082 -6.20 1.72 24.08
N GLU A 1083 -7.40 1.15 23.99
CA GLU A 1083 -8.35 1.33 22.89
C GLU A 1083 -9.63 2.02 23.37
N VAL A 1084 -10.19 1.54 24.48
CA VAL A 1084 -11.37 2.13 25.12
C VAL A 1084 -11.06 2.48 26.57
N VAL A 1085 -11.18 3.77 26.90
CA VAL A 1085 -11.03 4.26 28.26
C VAL A 1085 -12.24 3.82 29.08
N MET A 1086 -11.97 3.12 30.19
CA MET A 1086 -13.00 2.72 31.13
C MET A 1086 -12.65 3.21 32.53
N ALA A 1087 -13.63 3.79 33.21
CA ALA A 1087 -13.50 4.25 34.57
C ALA A 1087 -14.20 3.30 35.56
N GLU A 1088 -13.57 3.05 36.70
CA GLU A 1088 -14.05 2.10 37.72
C GLU A 1088 -15.17 2.69 38.57
N ASN A 1089 -15.18 4.01 38.74
CA ASN A 1089 -16.13 4.74 39.58
C ASN A 1089 -16.45 6.12 39.00
N PRO A 1090 -17.48 6.82 39.52
CA PRO A 1090 -17.86 8.14 39.03
C PRO A 1090 -16.74 9.18 39.03
N SER A 1091 -15.89 9.20 40.06
CA SER A 1091 -14.79 10.15 40.17
C SER A 1091 -13.75 9.96 39.07
N GLU A 1092 -13.30 8.73 38.84
CA GLU A 1092 -12.32 8.41 37.78
C GLU A 1092 -12.81 8.76 36.38
N TYR A 1093 -14.11 8.62 36.13
CA TYR A 1093 -14.69 8.95 34.84
C TYR A 1093 -14.73 10.47 34.64
N LEU A 1094 -15.04 11.24 35.69
CA LEU A 1094 -14.98 12.70 35.63
C LEU A 1094 -13.54 13.18 35.43
N GLU A 1095 -12.59 12.56 36.12
CA GLU A 1095 -11.15 12.80 35.91
C GLU A 1095 -10.73 12.47 34.47
N ALA A 1096 -11.21 11.36 33.91
CA ALA A 1096 -10.94 10.99 32.52
C ALA A 1096 -11.54 12.01 31.54
N ILE A 1097 -12.79 12.45 31.75
CA ILE A 1097 -13.39 13.50 30.91
C ILE A 1097 -12.56 14.78 30.99
N GLU A 1098 -12.26 15.26 32.21
CA GLU A 1098 -11.52 16.49 32.42
C GLU A 1098 -10.13 16.42 31.78
N TYR A 1099 -9.44 15.30 31.96
CA TYR A 1099 -8.13 15.05 31.36
C TYR A 1099 -8.20 15.07 29.82
N PHE A 1100 -9.12 14.34 29.20
CA PHE A 1100 -9.15 14.23 27.73
C PHE A 1100 -9.80 15.44 27.02
N VAL A 1101 -10.56 16.27 27.74
CA VAL A 1101 -10.96 17.60 27.26
C VAL A 1101 -9.77 18.56 27.33
N GLN A 1102 -8.99 18.53 28.42
CA GLN A 1102 -7.82 19.39 28.61
C GLN A 1102 -6.65 19.03 27.66
N TYR A 1103 -6.47 17.75 27.38
CA TYR A 1103 -5.35 17.20 26.59
C TYR A 1103 -5.87 16.48 25.34
N PRO A 1104 -6.40 17.24 24.35
CA PRO A 1104 -7.06 16.67 23.17
C PRO A 1104 -6.16 15.73 22.36
N GLU A 1105 -4.85 15.94 22.38
CA GLU A 1105 -3.83 15.14 21.71
C GLU A 1105 -3.67 13.73 22.29
N ARG A 1106 -4.04 13.54 23.57
CA ARG A 1106 -3.93 12.24 24.25
C ARG A 1106 -5.01 11.24 23.82
N ARG A 1107 -6.05 11.70 23.12
CA ARG A 1107 -7.11 10.85 22.58
C ARG A 1107 -6.67 10.05 21.36
N TYR A 1108 -5.77 10.62 20.54
CA TYR A 1108 -5.41 10.05 19.24
C TYR A 1108 -4.88 8.61 19.29
N PRO A 1109 -3.99 8.23 20.23
CA PRO A 1109 -3.52 6.85 20.32
C PRO A 1109 -4.65 5.83 20.58
N TYR A 1110 -5.61 6.19 21.43
CA TYR A 1110 -6.78 5.34 21.74
C TYR A 1110 -7.69 5.20 20.54
N MET A 1111 -8.03 6.33 19.91
CA MET A 1111 -8.88 6.35 18.71
C MET A 1111 -8.26 5.50 17.59
N ARG A 1112 -6.96 5.68 17.35
CA ARG A 1112 -6.23 4.93 16.33
C ARG A 1112 -6.31 3.42 16.57
N LYS A 1113 -5.94 2.96 17.76
CA LYS A 1113 -5.93 1.51 18.09
C LYS A 1113 -7.34 0.92 18.11
N ALA A 1114 -8.34 1.64 18.63
CA ALA A 1114 -9.72 1.19 18.61
C ALA A 1114 -10.25 0.99 17.18
N ILE A 1115 -9.93 1.92 16.27
CA ILE A 1115 -10.27 1.79 14.86
C ILE A 1115 -9.52 0.59 14.23
N GLU A 1116 -8.24 0.40 14.55
CA GLU A 1116 -7.44 -0.76 14.10
C GLU A 1116 -8.10 -2.09 14.44
N THR A 1117 -8.47 -2.26 15.71
CA THR A 1117 -9.11 -3.47 16.22
C THR A 1117 -10.51 -3.67 15.64
N LEU A 1118 -11.28 -2.58 15.46
CA LEU A 1118 -12.62 -2.63 14.87
C LEU A 1118 -12.63 -3.19 13.45
N TYR A 1119 -11.83 -2.61 12.56
CA TYR A 1119 -11.82 -3.04 11.16
C TYR A 1119 -11.21 -4.42 10.97
N ARG A 1120 -10.28 -4.82 11.85
CA ARG A 1120 -9.65 -6.13 11.80
C ARG A 1120 -10.52 -7.26 12.35
N HIS A 1121 -11.42 -6.99 13.30
CA HIS A 1121 -12.09 -8.08 14.05
C HIS A 1121 -13.59 -7.89 14.32
N HIS A 1122 -14.15 -6.69 14.16
CA HIS A 1122 -15.48 -6.36 14.71
C HIS A 1122 -16.42 -5.68 13.69
N THR A 1123 -16.26 -5.97 12.40
CA THR A 1123 -17.22 -5.55 11.36
C THR A 1123 -18.35 -6.56 11.17
N TYR A 1124 -19.46 -6.16 10.54
CA TYR A 1124 -20.53 -7.10 10.18
C TYR A 1124 -20.11 -8.17 9.18
N HIS A 1125 -19.04 -7.97 8.41
CA HIS A 1125 -18.41 -9.03 7.62
C HIS A 1125 -17.90 -10.18 8.49
N HIS A 1126 -17.28 -9.87 9.63
CA HIS A 1126 -16.84 -10.90 10.58
C HIS A 1126 -18.03 -11.61 11.22
N ARG A 1127 -19.07 -10.86 11.61
CA ARG A 1127 -20.29 -11.44 12.21
C ARG A 1127 -21.01 -12.38 11.25
N LEU A 1128 -21.14 -12.00 9.97
CA LEU A 1128 -21.73 -12.87 8.96
C LEU A 1128 -20.87 -14.11 8.69
N ALA A 1129 -19.54 -13.95 8.66
CA ALA A 1129 -18.62 -15.08 8.47
C ALA A 1129 -18.73 -16.11 9.60
N ASP A 1130 -18.69 -15.65 10.86
CA ASP A 1130 -18.85 -16.50 12.04
C ASP A 1130 -20.21 -17.20 12.04
N LEU A 1131 -21.28 -16.47 11.71
CA LEU A 1131 -22.63 -17.03 11.66
C LEU A 1131 -22.73 -18.17 10.64
N LEU A 1132 -22.27 -17.95 9.41
CA LEU A 1132 -22.29 -18.98 8.36
C LEU A 1132 -21.37 -20.16 8.72
N ALA A 1133 -20.19 -19.90 9.31
CA ALA A 1133 -19.30 -20.96 9.76
C ALA A 1133 -19.95 -21.84 10.82
N VAL A 1134 -20.65 -21.29 11.80
CA VAL A 1134 -21.38 -22.08 12.79
C VAL A 1134 -22.52 -22.87 12.14
N VAL A 1135 -23.29 -22.25 11.24
CA VAL A 1135 -24.40 -22.93 10.54
C VAL A 1135 -23.93 -24.13 9.72
N PHE A 1136 -22.77 -24.04 9.06
CA PHE A 1136 -22.28 -25.08 8.15
C PHE A 1136 -21.27 -26.05 8.76
N SER A 1137 -20.50 -25.63 9.76
CA SER A 1137 -19.41 -26.42 10.36
C SER A 1137 -19.55 -26.65 11.87
N GLY A 1138 -20.55 -26.02 12.51
CA GLY A 1138 -20.78 -26.10 13.95
C GLY A 1138 -19.80 -25.28 14.79
N ARG A 1139 -18.87 -24.53 14.17
CA ARG A 1139 -17.85 -23.74 14.89
C ARG A 1139 -17.67 -22.34 14.29
N PRO A 1140 -17.45 -21.31 15.12
CA PRO A 1140 -17.14 -19.96 14.63
C PRO A 1140 -15.70 -19.90 14.10
N LEU A 1141 -15.40 -18.89 13.29
CA LEU A 1141 -14.05 -18.61 12.79
C LEU A 1141 -13.24 -17.80 13.81
N SER A 1142 -13.92 -16.96 14.59
CA SER A 1142 -13.31 -16.06 15.57
C SER A 1142 -13.70 -16.43 17.01
N PRO A 1143 -12.83 -16.10 17.99
CA PRO A 1143 -13.13 -16.30 19.41
C PRO A 1143 -14.16 -15.29 19.96
N PHE A 1144 -14.57 -14.29 19.18
CA PHE A 1144 -15.44 -13.19 19.63
C PHE A 1144 -16.92 -13.55 19.60
N CYS A 1145 -17.28 -14.63 18.92
CA CYS A 1145 -18.65 -15.14 18.85
C CYS A 1145 -18.73 -16.59 19.40
N PRO A 1146 -18.36 -16.83 20.67
CA PRO A 1146 -18.29 -18.19 21.22
C PRO A 1146 -19.67 -18.86 21.24
N VAL A 1147 -19.67 -20.17 21.03
CA VAL A 1147 -20.86 -21.03 21.03
C VAL A 1147 -20.89 -21.87 22.30
N MET A 1148 -22.02 -21.85 22.99
CA MET A 1148 -22.37 -22.79 24.04
C MET A 1148 -22.99 -24.02 23.37
N ASP A 1149 -22.29 -25.14 23.36
CA ASP A 1149 -22.74 -26.42 22.79
C ASP A 1149 -22.66 -27.56 23.81
N PHE A 1150 -23.10 -28.75 23.40
CA PHE A 1150 -23.14 -29.94 24.27
C PHE A 1150 -21.75 -30.46 24.68
N VAL A 1151 -20.64 -29.93 24.13
CA VAL A 1151 -19.30 -30.53 24.22
C VAL A 1151 -18.45 -29.95 25.36
N GLN A 1152 -19.04 -29.18 26.27
CA GLN A 1152 -18.40 -28.86 27.55
C GLN A 1152 -19.34 -29.13 28.74
N PHE A 1153 -19.40 -30.41 29.14
CA PHE A 1153 -19.63 -30.83 30.52
C PHE A 1153 -18.71 -31.99 30.88
#